data_AF-A0A3Q3RYP2-F1
#
_entry.id   AF-A0A3Q3RYP2-F1
#
_cell.length_a   1.000
_cell.length_b   1.000
_cell.length_c   1.000
_cell.angle_alpha   90.00
_cell.angle_beta   90.00
_cell.angle_gamma   90.00
#
_symmetry.space_group_name_H-M   'P 1'
#
loop_
_entity.id
_entity.type
_entity.pdbx_description
1 polymer ?
#
loop_
_entity_poly.entity_id
_entity_poly.type
_entity_poly.pdbx_seq_one_letter_code
_entity_poly.pdbx_strand_id
1 'polypeptide(L)'
;MYERKWFGLKECFKEKREFGEETQQQKRLFSMGIISQTKVAELKASYTLLQDTLKSTQDSELQLLGEAKRCRAELEKLRTEVETTENQSTSEQPESEVSELRQQLLQAYNELKAAEDREYKTQHQLKCLWEEKQYLEKENETQPKPAELESRTKALQEKCEALREDVAHRQLEVRSLMEDVETHEMQILKEQKELEDQKEIIKLKEAEKAHLISIPDQILKETQRKHSKREAAVKAIEALNSEFLEVAQQVKEVEENNHSLTMKKKEVMEELERLQAQVEASQKECRQLLKEQEVNREQEAEFMGNRGILEMKLQNIMFDRKHLFERQCVQLREKNRQMQALKRMEHALTMATEQLGHTQSIYSALQAQLDALPKREASIQQRMELQKEVDALKVSFEKQLSVAEEESQKKQQYGMIQELLRESNYLREELHNLRCLTQIKAEERGQKHRELLRAEQLNQHIQYELREKDLIIMDQNKLNAVLQRRTLQYRKLCNMVMEEKNKYVKLKQIASQTTRELMEQVKVLENETEIQRTIAVNKDRSLTKARVKVSNSSKMKDKLQSDICKVGWKHRQICQQYEDNKLELMKLTQTISLLEQALLEVNKNQETATQRRNFLGIQLLEHEEVLFNYYEKINIQEAAIIKGNMALDTLEKEMRDLQLDINEVKRQLDLKKQEVALKRKLEEEITMLQIELSEAKDKTLEGLNQTADYKELKGKDPSAVELVKKIEQLEVTLAERERQLLEKELLVDQVTRLSKPLSKRVENCQQDRLSLAKKLNDLRIHLINTNNRLMAVSAELSMKQAAALSEQQEIKEKELQMDRCQRRLEQGLPPCPDIEEEWRRMLRDKKRRQRDREERERLAEQEEWNQLPNGEYTTAEIRPNAYIPQTDQLPLPKPYGAQAPFKPSQPGANMRHIRKPTLKPLEI
;
A
#
# COMPACT_ATOMS: atom_id res chain seq x y z
N MET A 1 156.29 -13.57 35.44
CA MET A 1 157.41 -14.46 35.81
C MET A 1 158.72 -13.81 35.36
N TYR A 2 159.74 -13.64 36.20
CA TYR A 2 159.69 -13.54 37.66
C TYR A 2 160.91 -12.80 38.22
N GLU A 3 160.68 -12.02 39.27
CA GLU A 3 161.70 -11.69 40.26
C GLU A 3 162.21 -12.97 40.94
N ARG A 4 163.28 -13.59 40.41
CA ARG A 4 164.03 -14.66 41.12
C ARG A 4 165.36 -14.99 40.46
N LYS A 5 166.35 -14.10 40.61
CA LYS A 5 167.79 -14.46 40.73
C LYS A 5 168.67 -13.32 41.24
N TRP A 6 168.24 -12.68 42.33
CA TRP A 6 169.08 -11.80 43.16
C TRP A 6 169.86 -12.60 44.23
N PHE A 7 170.28 -13.82 43.87
CA PHE A 7 171.03 -14.76 44.71
C PHE A 7 172.18 -15.33 43.88
N GLY A 8 173.38 -14.80 44.16
CA GLY A 8 174.64 -15.15 43.49
C GLY A 8 175.50 -13.91 43.28
N LEU A 9 176.80 -14.03 43.60
CA LEU A 9 177.87 -13.16 43.06
C LEU A 9 177.83 -11.66 43.44
N LYS A 10 177.16 -11.36 44.58
CA LYS A 10 177.70 -10.35 45.53
C LYS A 10 178.99 -10.88 46.23
N GLU A 11 179.42 -12.09 45.90
CA GLU A 11 180.56 -12.83 46.45
C GLU A 11 181.91 -12.56 45.77
N CYS A 12 181.97 -12.20 44.47
CA CYS A 12 183.25 -11.89 43.82
C CYS A 12 183.99 -10.66 44.42
N PHE A 13 183.30 -9.85 45.24
CA PHE A 13 183.92 -8.77 46.03
C PHE A 13 184.44 -9.22 47.42
N LYS A 14 184.29 -10.50 47.79
CA LYS A 14 184.92 -11.12 48.97
C LYS A 14 186.23 -11.83 48.63
N GLU A 15 186.25 -12.71 47.64
CA GLU A 15 187.40 -13.61 47.36
C GLU A 15 188.72 -12.87 47.13
N LYS A 16 188.69 -11.66 46.56
CA LYS A 16 189.90 -10.82 46.37
C LYS A 16 190.38 -10.04 47.60
N ARG A 17 189.74 -10.19 48.77
CA ARG A 17 190.37 -9.85 50.05
C ARG A 17 191.14 -11.03 50.64
N GLU A 18 190.65 -12.25 50.47
CA GLU A 18 191.28 -13.48 50.98
C GLU A 18 192.62 -13.77 50.25
N PHE A 19 192.73 -13.45 48.95
CA PHE A 19 194.02 -13.47 48.23
C PHE A 19 195.10 -12.50 48.78
N GLY A 20 194.73 -11.54 49.63
CA GLY A 20 195.71 -10.73 50.37
C GLY A 20 196.39 -11.52 51.49
N GLU A 21 195.69 -12.49 52.08
CA GLU A 21 196.08 -13.14 53.33
C GLU A 21 197.07 -14.30 53.09
N GLU A 22 196.98 -15.01 51.97
CA GLU A 22 197.93 -16.07 51.60
C GLU A 22 199.38 -15.56 51.48
N THR A 23 199.59 -14.37 50.92
CA THR A 23 200.93 -13.77 50.82
C THR A 23 201.49 -13.31 52.17
N GLN A 24 200.63 -13.07 53.18
CA GLN A 24 201.06 -12.87 54.57
C GLN A 24 201.36 -14.20 55.27
N GLN A 25 200.62 -15.27 54.97
CA GLN A 25 200.95 -16.62 55.46
C GLN A 25 202.30 -17.11 54.92
N GLN A 26 202.61 -16.90 53.63
CA GLN A 26 203.93 -17.23 53.07
C GLN A 26 205.09 -16.50 53.77
N LYS A 27 204.92 -15.24 54.16
CA LYS A 27 205.95 -14.50 54.92
C LYS A 27 206.19 -15.07 56.32
N ARG A 28 205.16 -15.59 57.00
CA ARG A 28 205.31 -16.27 58.31
C ARG A 28 206.14 -17.56 58.22
N LEU A 29 206.10 -18.26 57.08
CA LEU A 29 206.87 -19.50 56.88
C LEU A 29 208.36 -19.26 56.62
N PHE A 30 208.74 -18.08 56.12
CA PHE A 30 210.15 -17.72 55.94
C PHE A 30 210.88 -17.53 57.29
N SER A 31 210.18 -17.01 58.31
CA SER A 31 210.74 -16.74 59.65
C SER A 31 211.03 -17.97 60.53
N MET A 32 210.96 -19.21 59.99
CA MET A 32 211.20 -20.46 60.76
C MET A 32 212.24 -21.42 60.17
N GLY A 33 212.61 -21.32 58.88
CA GLY A 33 213.88 -21.88 58.41
C GLY A 33 213.93 -23.29 57.76
N ILE A 34 212.86 -23.86 57.19
CA ILE A 34 213.02 -24.87 56.09
C ILE A 34 212.01 -24.72 54.94
N ILE A 35 211.68 -23.49 54.50
CA ILE A 35 211.25 -23.28 53.11
C ILE A 35 212.13 -22.19 52.48
N SER A 36 213.01 -22.64 51.59
CA SER A 36 214.04 -21.85 50.91
C SER A 36 213.46 -20.96 49.81
N GLN A 37 214.26 -19.98 49.41
CA GLN A 37 213.94 -18.98 48.37
C GLN A 37 213.52 -19.61 47.03
N THR A 38 213.98 -20.83 46.72
CA THR A 38 213.56 -21.64 45.58
C THR A 38 212.07 -21.98 45.58
N LYS A 39 211.53 -22.53 46.68
CA LYS A 39 210.11 -22.90 46.79
C LYS A 39 209.14 -21.72 46.76
N VAL A 40 209.65 -20.51 47.04
CA VAL A 40 208.90 -19.25 46.92
C VAL A 40 208.83 -18.76 45.46
N ALA A 41 209.80 -19.14 44.61
CA ALA A 41 209.78 -18.81 43.19
C ALA A 41 208.79 -19.69 42.40
N GLU A 42 208.77 -21.01 42.67
CA GLU A 42 207.88 -21.97 41.99
C GLU A 42 206.40 -21.63 42.17
N LEU A 43 205.97 -21.31 43.41
CA LEU A 43 204.59 -20.94 43.74
C LEU A 43 204.14 -19.61 43.11
N LYS A 44 205.07 -18.73 42.72
CA LYS A 44 204.74 -17.51 41.96
C LYS A 44 204.48 -17.80 40.48
N ALA A 45 205.21 -18.76 39.89
CA ALA A 45 205.07 -19.11 38.48
C ALA A 45 203.74 -19.80 38.18
N SER A 46 203.23 -20.63 39.10
CA SER A 46 201.91 -21.27 38.96
C SER A 46 200.76 -20.25 39.01
N TYR A 47 200.86 -19.22 39.86
CA TYR A 47 199.82 -18.19 39.98
C TYR A 47 199.65 -17.36 38.70
N THR A 48 200.73 -17.03 38.00
CA THR A 48 200.65 -16.31 36.71
C THR A 48 199.94 -17.10 35.62
N LEU A 49 200.17 -18.42 35.54
CA LEU A 49 199.59 -19.26 34.48
C LEU A 49 198.04 -19.30 34.53
N LEU A 50 197.48 -19.26 35.74
CA LEU A 50 196.04 -19.38 35.99
C LEU A 50 195.27 -18.08 35.64
N GLN A 51 195.96 -16.94 35.55
CA GLN A 51 195.33 -15.65 35.24
C GLN A 51 195.11 -15.44 33.74
N ASP A 52 195.96 -16.00 32.87
CA ASP A 52 195.85 -15.81 31.42
C ASP A 52 194.84 -16.75 30.75
N THR A 53 194.66 -17.98 31.27
CA THR A 53 193.65 -18.93 30.77
C THR A 53 192.21 -18.41 30.89
N LEU A 54 191.93 -17.55 31.88
CA LEU A 54 190.59 -16.99 32.11
C LEU A 54 190.18 -15.93 31.05
N LYS A 55 191.15 -15.32 30.35
CA LYS A 55 190.86 -14.31 29.32
C LYS A 55 190.40 -14.94 28.01
N SER A 56 191.12 -15.95 27.52
CA SER A 56 190.84 -16.56 26.20
C SER A 56 189.44 -17.15 26.08
N THR A 57 188.83 -17.56 27.19
CA THR A 57 187.44 -18.03 27.23
C THR A 57 186.43 -16.92 26.93
N GLN A 58 186.66 -15.68 27.38
CA GLN A 58 185.70 -14.58 27.22
C GLN A 58 185.62 -14.08 25.77
N ASP A 59 186.75 -14.04 25.06
CA ASP A 59 186.80 -13.60 23.65
C ASP A 59 186.04 -14.57 22.71
N SER A 60 185.94 -15.85 23.07
CA SER A 60 185.23 -16.87 22.29
C SER A 60 183.70 -16.68 22.28
N GLU A 61 183.13 -16.18 23.39
CA GLU A 61 181.69 -16.05 23.59
C GLU A 61 181.11 -14.90 22.74
N LEU A 62 181.91 -13.86 22.48
CA LEU A 62 181.55 -12.71 21.66
C LEU A 62 181.45 -13.04 20.16
N GLN A 63 182.18 -14.04 19.65
CA GLN A 63 182.13 -14.39 18.23
C GLN A 63 180.79 -15.05 17.85
N LEU A 64 180.32 -16.02 18.65
CA LEU A 64 179.07 -16.74 18.41
C LEU A 64 177.85 -15.82 18.36
N LEU A 65 177.84 -14.75 19.16
CA LEU A 65 176.80 -13.71 19.17
C LEU A 65 176.77 -12.85 17.89
N GLY A 66 177.85 -12.85 17.11
CA GLY A 66 177.91 -12.19 15.80
C GLY A 66 177.27 -13.02 14.68
N GLU A 67 177.33 -14.34 14.77
CA GLU A 67 176.87 -15.24 13.70
C GLU A 67 175.35 -15.40 13.69
N ALA A 68 174.76 -15.55 14.87
CA ALA A 68 173.30 -15.62 15.07
C ALA A 68 172.53 -14.41 14.47
N LYS A 69 173.20 -13.26 14.28
CA LYS A 69 172.63 -12.06 13.65
C LYS A 69 172.61 -12.14 12.12
N ARG A 70 173.54 -12.86 11.48
CA ARG A 70 173.56 -13.03 10.02
C ARG A 70 172.41 -13.94 9.56
N CYS A 71 172.23 -15.08 10.23
CA CYS A 71 171.21 -16.07 9.87
C CYS A 71 169.77 -15.53 9.89
N ARG A 72 169.47 -14.51 10.71
CA ARG A 72 168.15 -13.85 10.68
C ARG A 72 167.90 -13.06 9.40
N ALA A 73 168.91 -12.37 8.86
CA ALA A 73 168.78 -11.56 7.65
C ALA A 73 168.61 -12.42 6.36
N GLU A 74 169.02 -13.68 6.40
CA GLU A 74 168.82 -14.63 5.30
C GLU A 74 167.40 -15.22 5.30
N LEU A 75 166.85 -15.51 6.49
CA LEU A 75 165.48 -16.01 6.65
C LEU A 75 164.40 -15.00 6.23
N GLU A 76 164.65 -13.69 6.38
CA GLU A 76 163.72 -12.65 5.92
C GLU A 76 163.68 -12.54 4.39
N LYS A 77 164.78 -12.79 3.68
CA LYS A 77 164.81 -12.83 2.20
C LYS A 77 164.01 -14.02 1.65
N LEU A 78 164.24 -15.21 2.19
CA LEU A 78 163.56 -16.44 1.73
C LEU A 78 162.03 -16.35 1.87
N ARG A 79 161.50 -15.58 2.83
CA ARG A 79 160.06 -15.35 2.94
C ARG A 79 159.48 -14.57 1.75
N THR A 80 160.21 -13.58 1.24
CA THR A 80 159.76 -12.76 0.09
C THR A 80 159.76 -13.52 -1.26
N GLU A 81 160.49 -14.63 -1.35
CA GLU A 81 160.52 -15.51 -2.54
C GLU A 81 159.36 -16.54 -2.54
N VAL A 82 158.79 -16.86 -1.37
CA VAL A 82 157.64 -17.77 -1.25
C VAL A 82 156.32 -17.06 -1.57
N GLU A 83 156.14 -15.81 -1.15
CA GLU A 83 154.91 -15.03 -1.43
C GLU A 83 154.72 -14.68 -2.92
N THR A 84 155.73 -14.94 -3.76
CA THR A 84 155.70 -14.65 -5.21
C THR A 84 155.55 -15.88 -6.11
N THR A 85 155.51 -17.11 -5.57
CA THR A 85 155.69 -18.34 -6.39
C THR A 85 154.50 -19.30 -6.51
N GLU A 86 153.39 -19.12 -5.79
CA GLU A 86 152.15 -19.94 -5.98
C GLU A 86 150.93 -19.15 -6.52
N ASN A 87 151.16 -17.97 -7.11
CA ASN A 87 150.14 -17.26 -7.89
C ASN A 87 149.94 -17.87 -9.31
N GLN A 88 149.74 -19.20 -9.41
CA GLN A 88 149.40 -19.88 -10.68
C GLN A 88 148.89 -21.33 -10.51
N SER A 89 148.21 -21.84 -11.55
CA SER A 89 147.74 -23.22 -11.77
C SER A 89 146.70 -23.83 -10.81
N THR A 90 145.46 -23.77 -11.30
CA THR A 90 144.40 -24.79 -11.27
C THR A 90 144.81 -26.26 -11.04
N SER A 91 143.82 -27.02 -10.54
CA SER A 91 143.45 -28.41 -10.92
C SER A 91 143.56 -29.48 -9.82
N GLU A 92 142.91 -30.60 -10.11
CA GLU A 92 142.46 -31.65 -9.21
C GLU A 92 143.58 -32.64 -8.76
N GLN A 93 143.22 -33.44 -7.75
CA GLN A 93 143.82 -34.73 -7.33
C GLN A 93 144.25 -35.62 -8.53
N PRO A 94 145.24 -36.55 -8.38
CA PRO A 94 145.21 -37.57 -7.33
C PRO A 94 146.56 -38.08 -6.75
N GLU A 95 146.42 -39.05 -5.85
CA GLU A 95 147.46 -39.76 -5.09
C GLU A 95 147.80 -41.15 -5.69
N SER A 96 148.92 -41.76 -5.29
CA SER A 96 149.31 -43.14 -5.62
C SER A 96 150.35 -43.70 -4.63
N GLU A 97 149.99 -44.75 -3.88
CA GLU A 97 150.76 -45.75 -3.08
C GLU A 97 152.04 -45.31 -2.31
N VAL A 98 153.02 -44.68 -2.96
CA VAL A 98 154.06 -43.90 -2.27
C VAL A 98 153.42 -42.75 -1.49
N SER A 99 152.30 -42.21 -1.99
CA SER A 99 151.43 -41.32 -1.23
C SER A 99 150.84 -42.04 -0.02
N GLU A 100 150.39 -43.29 -0.09
CA GLU A 100 149.76 -43.99 1.04
C GLU A 100 150.74 -44.24 2.18
N LEU A 101 151.96 -44.71 1.90
CA LEU A 101 152.99 -44.86 2.93
C LEU A 101 153.48 -43.52 3.47
N ARG A 102 153.54 -42.47 2.63
CA ARG A 102 153.74 -41.10 3.12
C ARG A 102 152.55 -40.62 3.94
N GLN A 103 151.32 -40.96 3.57
CA GLN A 103 150.07 -40.49 4.18
C GLN A 103 149.85 -41.16 5.54
N GLN A 104 150.23 -42.43 5.72
CA GLN A 104 150.25 -43.08 7.03
C GLN A 104 151.31 -42.45 7.96
N LEU A 105 152.52 -42.17 7.46
CA LEU A 105 153.58 -41.55 8.26
C LEU A 105 153.27 -40.07 8.54
N LEU A 106 152.70 -39.35 7.58
CA LEU A 106 152.21 -37.98 7.72
C LEU A 106 150.95 -37.91 8.59
N GLN A 107 150.07 -38.93 8.57
CA GLN A 107 148.95 -39.05 9.52
C GLN A 107 149.49 -39.25 10.93
N ALA A 108 150.39 -40.21 11.17
CA ALA A 108 151.00 -40.38 12.49
C ALA A 108 151.72 -39.12 12.98
N TYR A 109 152.45 -38.42 12.09
CA TYR A 109 153.13 -37.18 12.43
C TYR A 109 152.16 -36.00 12.63
N ASN A 110 151.09 -35.90 11.83
CA ASN A 110 150.05 -34.87 11.97
C ASN A 110 149.11 -35.14 13.16
N GLU A 111 148.89 -36.39 13.55
CA GLU A 111 148.16 -36.76 14.75
C GLU A 111 148.97 -36.44 16.00
N LEU A 112 150.29 -36.71 15.98
CA LEU A 112 151.22 -36.23 17.00
C LEU A 112 151.24 -34.69 17.03
N LYS A 113 151.37 -34.02 15.88
CA LYS A 113 151.36 -32.56 15.79
C LYS A 113 150.04 -31.95 16.26
N ALA A 114 148.91 -32.59 15.93
CA ALA A 114 147.60 -32.19 16.41
C ALA A 114 147.38 -32.55 17.89
N ALA A 115 148.08 -33.55 18.45
CA ALA A 115 148.10 -33.80 19.89
C ALA A 115 148.91 -32.72 20.61
N GLU A 116 150.12 -32.39 20.12
CA GLU A 116 150.94 -31.27 20.59
C GLU A 116 150.19 -29.93 20.49
N ASP A 117 149.53 -29.64 19.36
CA ASP A 117 148.75 -28.41 19.18
C ASP A 117 147.47 -28.40 20.03
N ARG A 118 146.84 -29.54 20.30
CA ARG A 118 145.72 -29.64 21.27
C ARG A 118 146.22 -29.44 22.70
N GLU A 119 147.38 -29.99 23.05
CA GLU A 119 147.99 -29.76 24.36
C GLU A 119 148.39 -28.29 24.50
N TYR A 120 149.06 -27.70 23.51
CA TYR A 120 149.43 -26.29 23.52
C TYR A 120 148.20 -25.37 23.54
N LYS A 121 147.12 -25.70 22.81
CA LYS A 121 145.85 -24.96 22.88
C LYS A 121 145.14 -25.13 24.22
N THR A 122 145.13 -26.31 24.83
CA THR A 122 144.51 -26.51 26.16
C THR A 122 145.35 -25.90 27.27
N GLN A 123 146.68 -25.96 27.20
CA GLN A 123 147.59 -25.20 28.09
C GLN A 123 147.41 -23.69 27.91
N HIS A 124 147.28 -23.19 26.68
CA HIS A 124 147.02 -21.77 26.40
C HIS A 124 145.62 -21.35 26.87
N GLN A 125 144.59 -22.17 26.68
CA GLN A 125 143.23 -21.92 27.19
C GLN A 125 143.20 -21.96 28.72
N LEU A 126 143.85 -22.93 29.37
CA LEU A 126 144.02 -22.96 30.82
C LEU A 126 144.76 -21.70 31.31
N LYS A 127 145.78 -21.24 30.59
CA LYS A 127 146.51 -20.01 30.93
C LYS A 127 145.63 -18.76 30.75
N CYS A 128 144.86 -18.68 29.67
CA CYS A 128 143.89 -17.59 29.45
C CYS A 128 142.78 -17.59 30.51
N LEU A 129 142.20 -18.75 30.84
CA LEU A 129 141.19 -18.88 31.89
C LEU A 129 141.76 -18.63 33.29
N TRP A 130 143.04 -18.92 33.52
CA TRP A 130 143.74 -18.59 34.78
C TRP A 130 144.11 -17.11 34.86
N GLU A 131 144.43 -16.48 33.72
CA GLU A 131 144.63 -15.03 33.60
C GLU A 131 143.29 -14.28 33.73
N GLU A 132 142.21 -14.69 33.06
CA GLU A 132 140.83 -14.21 33.28
C GLU A 132 140.41 -14.39 34.72
N LYS A 133 140.64 -15.56 35.32
CA LYS A 133 140.37 -15.77 36.75
C LYS A 133 141.16 -14.78 37.60
N GLN A 134 142.46 -14.57 37.34
CA GLN A 134 143.24 -13.55 38.05
C GLN A 134 142.77 -12.12 37.78
N TYR A 135 142.19 -11.83 36.61
CA TYR A 135 141.60 -10.53 36.30
C TYR A 135 140.27 -10.33 37.03
N LEU A 136 139.41 -11.36 37.12
CA LEU A 136 138.14 -11.34 37.85
C LEU A 136 138.33 -11.35 39.38
N GLU A 137 139.36 -12.04 39.88
CA GLU A 137 139.79 -11.95 41.29
C GLU A 137 140.29 -10.53 41.59
N LYS A 138 141.09 -9.92 40.70
CA LYS A 138 141.52 -8.53 40.84
C LYS A 138 140.39 -7.51 40.66
N GLU A 139 139.43 -7.72 39.76
CA GLU A 139 138.26 -6.83 39.62
C GLU A 139 137.39 -6.85 40.88
N ASN A 140 137.27 -8.00 41.55
CA ASN A 140 136.60 -8.08 42.86
C ASN A 140 137.43 -7.42 43.98
N GLU A 141 138.76 -7.51 43.95
CA GLU A 141 139.63 -6.75 44.86
C GLU A 141 139.68 -5.24 44.56
N THR A 142 139.35 -4.83 43.33
CA THR A 142 139.22 -3.41 42.91
C THR A 142 137.77 -2.91 42.81
N GLN A 143 136.83 -3.53 43.54
CA GLN A 143 135.53 -2.88 43.77
C GLN A 143 135.73 -1.57 44.55
N PRO A 144 135.05 -0.47 44.16
CA PRO A 144 135.17 0.81 44.87
C PRO A 144 134.50 0.75 46.25
N LYS A 145 134.85 1.71 47.11
CA LYS A 145 134.33 1.81 48.49
C LYS A 145 132.80 1.94 48.50
N PRO A 146 132.10 1.41 49.52
CA PRO A 146 130.64 1.25 49.48
C PRO A 146 129.85 2.55 49.23
N ALA A 147 130.38 3.72 49.60
CA ALA A 147 129.74 5.02 49.33
C ALA A 147 129.56 5.35 47.84
N GLU A 148 130.47 4.90 46.96
CA GLU A 148 130.37 5.13 45.51
C GLU A 148 129.48 4.08 44.81
N LEU A 149 129.42 2.87 45.36
CA LEU A 149 128.39 1.90 44.95
C LEU A 149 127.01 2.38 45.41
N GLU A 150 126.85 2.86 46.64
CA GLU A 150 125.60 3.45 47.13
C GLU A 150 125.14 4.66 46.31
N SER A 151 126.03 5.58 45.94
CA SER A 151 125.65 6.73 45.11
C SER A 151 125.24 6.30 43.70
N ARG A 152 125.89 5.27 43.14
CA ARG A 152 125.57 4.72 41.82
C ARG A 152 124.32 3.83 41.82
N THR A 153 124.02 3.11 42.90
CA THR A 153 122.75 2.41 43.07
C THR A 153 121.62 3.39 43.36
N LYS A 154 121.83 4.45 44.16
CA LYS A 154 120.84 5.52 44.34
C LYS A 154 120.54 6.23 43.02
N ALA A 155 121.56 6.66 42.27
CA ALA A 155 121.37 7.26 40.94
C ALA A 155 120.79 6.30 39.88
N LEU A 156 120.79 4.98 40.11
CA LEU A 156 120.08 4.00 39.28
C LEU A 156 118.68 3.68 39.81
N GLN A 157 118.45 3.72 41.13
CA GLN A 157 117.14 3.63 41.75
C GLN A 157 116.31 4.87 41.40
N GLU A 158 116.85 6.08 41.60
CA GLU A 158 116.29 7.36 41.15
C GLU A 158 115.94 7.34 39.67
N LYS A 159 116.77 6.74 38.80
CA LYS A 159 116.44 6.57 37.37
C LYS A 159 115.37 5.51 37.12
N CYS A 160 115.36 4.42 37.87
CA CYS A 160 114.30 3.41 37.83
C CYS A 160 113.02 3.87 38.56
N GLU A 161 113.06 4.98 39.29
CA GLU A 161 111.94 5.60 39.99
C GLU A 161 111.37 6.71 39.13
N ALA A 162 112.19 7.60 38.57
CA ALA A 162 111.79 8.48 37.47
C ALA A 162 111.21 7.70 36.28
N LEU A 163 111.78 6.56 35.87
CA LEU A 163 111.18 5.72 34.82
C LEU A 163 109.90 4.99 35.27
N ARG A 164 109.71 4.72 36.58
CA ARG A 164 108.44 4.19 37.11
C ARG A 164 107.39 5.28 37.23
N GLU A 165 107.77 6.52 37.53
CA GLU A 165 106.93 7.71 37.57
C GLU A 165 106.54 8.13 36.15
N ASP A 166 107.44 8.14 35.18
CA ASP A 166 107.15 8.32 33.75
C ASP A 166 106.17 7.26 33.24
N VAL A 167 106.37 5.99 33.62
CA VAL A 167 105.46 4.89 33.24
C VAL A 167 104.11 5.03 33.95
N ALA A 168 104.08 5.41 35.23
CA ALA A 168 102.84 5.65 35.97
C ALA A 168 102.09 6.87 35.41
N HIS A 169 102.80 7.94 35.05
CA HIS A 169 102.26 9.15 34.44
C HIS A 169 101.72 8.85 33.04
N ARG A 170 102.42 8.07 32.22
CA ARG A 170 101.89 7.59 30.92
C ARG A 170 100.72 6.63 31.08
N GLN A 171 100.69 5.81 32.13
CA GLN A 171 99.52 4.98 32.47
C GLN A 171 98.35 5.80 33.03
N LEU A 172 98.57 7.02 33.53
CA LEU A 172 97.54 7.96 33.95
C LEU A 172 97.04 8.79 32.76
N GLU A 173 97.95 9.26 31.92
CA GLU A 173 97.69 9.94 30.64
C GLU A 173 96.90 9.04 29.68
N VAL A 174 97.29 7.77 29.52
CA VAL A 174 96.51 6.79 28.73
C VAL A 174 95.14 6.50 29.35
N ARG A 175 94.98 6.58 30.69
CA ARG A 175 93.65 6.45 31.32
C ARG A 175 92.79 7.69 31.09
N SER A 176 93.33 8.89 31.28
CA SER A 176 92.65 10.14 30.89
C SER A 176 92.21 10.08 29.44
N LEU A 177 93.13 9.76 28.52
CA LEU A 177 92.83 9.70 27.08
C LEU A 177 91.83 8.60 26.71
N MET A 178 91.72 7.50 27.48
CA MET A 178 90.63 6.53 27.31
C MET A 178 89.31 7.08 27.85
N GLU A 179 89.29 7.74 29.01
CA GLU A 179 88.09 8.39 29.58
C GLU A 179 87.61 9.57 28.69
N ASP A 180 88.53 10.32 28.09
CA ASP A 180 88.28 11.36 27.09
C ASP A 180 87.72 10.76 25.77
N VAL A 181 88.25 9.62 25.31
CA VAL A 181 87.69 8.89 24.16
C VAL A 181 86.31 8.31 24.47
N GLU A 182 86.10 7.65 25.61
CA GLU A 182 84.80 7.10 26.01
C GLU A 182 83.74 8.22 26.16
N THR A 183 84.11 9.38 26.71
CA THR A 183 83.21 10.53 26.82
C THR A 183 82.93 11.19 25.46
N HIS A 184 83.90 11.26 24.55
CA HIS A 184 83.66 11.68 23.16
C HIS A 184 82.82 10.67 22.36
N GLU A 185 83.01 9.36 22.52
CA GLU A 185 82.13 8.35 21.93
C GLU A 185 80.69 8.47 22.47
N MET A 186 80.52 8.72 23.77
CA MET A 186 79.21 9.04 24.36
C MET A 186 78.60 10.37 23.88
N GLN A 187 79.42 11.36 23.48
CA GLN A 187 78.93 12.60 22.85
C GLN A 187 78.48 12.32 21.42
N ILE A 188 79.31 11.67 20.61
CA ILE A 188 79.01 11.29 19.22
C ILE A 188 77.73 10.44 19.15
N LEU A 189 77.52 9.49 20.07
CA LEU A 189 76.30 8.69 20.12
C LEU A 189 75.03 9.49 20.50
N LYS A 190 75.16 10.59 21.24
CA LYS A 190 74.05 11.52 21.51
C LYS A 190 73.77 12.39 20.28
N GLU A 191 74.80 12.99 19.70
CA GLU A 191 74.69 13.83 18.50
C GLU A 191 74.12 13.05 17.31
N GLN A 192 74.54 11.81 17.10
CA GLN A 192 73.95 10.93 16.08
C GLN A 192 72.46 10.69 16.31
N LYS A 193 72.05 10.49 17.57
CA LYS A 193 70.64 10.27 17.91
C LYS A 193 69.80 11.54 17.73
N GLU A 194 70.29 12.68 18.19
CA GLU A 194 69.64 13.99 18.00
C GLU A 194 69.53 14.35 16.50
N LEU A 195 70.53 13.97 15.69
CA LEU A 195 70.50 14.10 14.24
C LEU A 195 69.45 13.17 13.60
N GLU A 196 69.27 11.94 14.11
CA GLU A 196 68.21 11.02 13.70
C GLU A 196 66.81 11.58 14.01
N ASP A 197 66.58 12.05 15.25
CA ASP A 197 65.33 12.68 15.68
C ASP A 197 65.01 13.93 14.82
N GLN A 198 66.02 14.76 14.49
CA GLN A 198 65.85 15.91 13.59
C GLN A 198 65.48 15.49 12.15
N LYS A 199 66.05 14.42 11.60
CA LYS A 199 65.67 13.89 10.28
C LYS A 199 64.20 13.43 10.25
N GLU A 200 63.67 12.89 11.34
CA GLU A 200 62.25 12.50 11.41
C GLU A 200 61.33 13.71 11.45
N ILE A 201 61.66 14.73 12.24
CA ILE A 201 60.93 16.01 12.29
C ILE A 201 60.88 16.68 10.90
N ILE A 202 61.98 16.67 10.15
CA ILE A 202 62.03 17.23 8.78
C ILE A 202 61.06 16.49 7.85
N LYS A 203 61.08 15.15 7.83
CA LYS A 203 60.16 14.34 6.99
C LYS A 203 58.69 14.63 7.28
N LEU A 204 58.33 14.80 8.55
CA LEU A 204 56.96 15.17 8.97
C LEU A 204 56.58 16.56 8.44
N LYS A 205 57.48 17.56 8.54
CA LYS A 205 57.22 18.92 8.06
C LYS A 205 57.16 19.03 6.53
N GLU A 206 57.87 18.19 5.80
CA GLU A 206 57.72 18.08 4.35
C GLU A 206 56.36 17.48 3.94
N ALA A 207 55.87 16.48 4.67
CA ALA A 207 54.54 15.89 4.44
C ALA A 207 53.40 16.89 4.72
N GLU A 208 53.47 17.64 5.84
CA GLU A 208 52.53 18.72 6.15
C GLU A 208 52.48 19.79 5.04
N LYS A 209 53.65 20.23 4.56
CA LYS A 209 53.78 21.22 3.48
C LYS A 209 53.15 20.75 2.17
N ALA A 210 53.30 19.47 1.82
CA ALA A 210 52.67 18.88 0.65
C ALA A 210 51.13 18.85 0.76
N HIS A 211 50.60 18.57 1.96
CA HIS A 211 49.16 18.55 2.21
C HIS A 211 48.53 19.95 2.06
N LEU A 212 49.13 20.96 2.68
CA LEU A 212 48.63 22.35 2.69
C LEU A 212 48.46 22.97 1.29
N ILE A 213 49.35 22.64 0.34
CA ILE A 213 49.29 23.15 -1.04
C ILE A 213 48.03 22.65 -1.79
N SER A 214 47.46 21.50 -1.41
CA SER A 214 46.32 20.89 -2.10
C SER A 214 44.95 21.46 -1.72
N ILE A 215 44.85 22.16 -0.59
CA ILE A 215 43.58 22.55 0.04
C ILE A 215 42.80 23.64 -0.76
N PRO A 216 43.41 24.74 -1.23
CA PRO A 216 42.67 25.82 -1.90
C PRO A 216 41.93 25.35 -3.16
N ASP A 217 42.56 24.42 -3.88
CA ASP A 217 42.09 23.89 -5.16
C ASP A 217 40.91 22.91 -5.01
N GLN A 218 40.74 22.34 -3.81
CA GLN A 218 39.56 21.56 -3.43
C GLN A 218 38.42 22.48 -3.02
N ILE A 219 38.68 23.52 -2.21
CA ILE A 219 37.69 24.52 -1.78
C ILE A 219 37.05 25.25 -2.98
N LEU A 220 37.83 25.58 -4.02
CA LEU A 220 37.31 26.17 -5.26
C LEU A 220 36.34 25.24 -6.01
N LYS A 221 36.64 23.94 -6.08
CA LYS A 221 35.78 22.94 -6.75
C LYS A 221 34.53 22.63 -5.93
N GLU A 222 34.64 22.61 -4.60
CA GLU A 222 33.53 22.47 -3.64
C GLU A 222 32.55 23.65 -3.70
N THR A 223 33.05 24.88 -3.73
CA THR A 223 32.21 26.09 -3.76
C THR A 223 31.43 26.20 -5.08
N GLN A 224 32.06 25.90 -6.23
CA GLN A 224 31.34 25.81 -7.51
C GLN A 224 30.27 24.70 -7.53
N ARG A 225 30.54 23.54 -6.91
CA ARG A 225 29.55 22.45 -6.73
C ARG A 225 28.40 22.85 -5.81
N LYS A 226 28.65 23.68 -4.78
CA LYS A 226 27.61 24.21 -3.88
C LYS A 226 26.80 25.33 -4.54
N HIS A 227 27.40 26.16 -5.41
CA HIS A 227 26.70 27.17 -6.22
C HIS A 227 25.72 26.54 -7.21
N SER A 228 26.20 25.62 -8.06
CA SER A 228 25.38 24.92 -9.05
C SER A 228 24.24 24.10 -8.42
N LYS A 229 24.47 23.45 -7.26
CA LYS A 229 23.40 22.82 -6.46
C LYS A 229 22.34 23.85 -5.98
N ARG A 230 22.77 25.05 -5.57
CA ARG A 230 21.86 26.14 -5.14
C ARG A 230 21.02 26.66 -6.31
N GLU A 231 21.61 26.88 -7.47
CA GLU A 231 20.89 27.32 -8.68
C GLU A 231 19.86 26.29 -9.16
N ALA A 232 20.20 24.99 -9.11
CA ALA A 232 19.27 23.92 -9.41
C ALA A 232 18.10 23.88 -8.39
N ALA A 233 18.38 24.11 -7.10
CA ALA A 233 17.34 24.18 -6.07
C ALA A 233 16.43 25.41 -6.23
N VAL A 234 16.96 26.58 -6.59
CA VAL A 234 16.18 27.79 -6.89
C VAL A 234 15.23 27.53 -8.07
N LYS A 235 15.75 26.99 -9.18
CA LYS A 235 14.93 26.65 -10.36
C LYS A 235 13.85 25.60 -10.06
N ALA A 236 14.12 24.66 -9.15
CA ALA A 236 13.12 23.69 -8.69
C ALA A 236 12.03 24.34 -7.81
N ILE A 237 12.37 25.35 -7.01
CA ILE A 237 11.40 26.15 -6.24
C ILE A 237 10.56 27.04 -7.17
N GLU A 238 11.17 27.65 -8.19
CA GLU A 238 10.48 28.43 -9.22
C GLU A 238 9.49 27.57 -10.01
N ALA A 239 9.89 26.36 -10.41
CA ALA A 239 8.99 25.38 -11.05
C ALA A 239 7.83 24.97 -10.13
N LEU A 240 8.10 24.61 -8.87
CA LEU A 240 7.07 24.27 -7.88
C LEU A 240 6.10 25.44 -7.61
N ASN A 241 6.57 26.69 -7.63
CA ASN A 241 5.70 27.85 -7.48
C ASN A 241 4.80 28.05 -8.71
N SER A 242 5.28 27.80 -9.92
CA SER A 242 4.45 27.78 -11.14
C SER A 242 3.40 26.67 -11.09
N GLU A 243 3.80 25.43 -10.75
CA GLU A 243 2.87 24.31 -10.55
C GLU A 243 1.81 24.64 -9.48
N PHE A 244 2.20 25.29 -8.38
CA PHE A 244 1.26 25.70 -7.32
C PHE A 244 0.29 26.79 -7.78
N LEU A 245 0.72 27.72 -8.63
CA LEU A 245 -0.17 28.72 -9.25
C LEU A 245 -1.15 28.09 -10.24
N GLU A 246 -0.69 27.16 -11.08
CA GLU A 246 -1.57 26.40 -12.00
C GLU A 246 -2.61 25.58 -11.23
N VAL A 247 -2.20 24.86 -10.18
CA VAL A 247 -3.12 24.11 -9.31
C VAL A 247 -4.09 25.04 -8.58
N ALA A 248 -3.64 26.20 -8.08
CA ALA A 248 -4.51 27.19 -7.44
C ALA A 248 -5.54 27.79 -8.42
N GLN A 249 -5.19 27.93 -9.71
CA GLN A 249 -6.12 28.36 -10.74
C GLN A 249 -7.13 27.26 -11.09
N GLN A 250 -6.68 26.01 -11.26
CA GLN A 250 -7.57 24.85 -11.47
C GLN A 250 -8.56 24.67 -10.30
N VAL A 251 -8.15 24.93 -9.06
CA VAL A 251 -9.05 24.91 -7.89
C VAL A 251 -10.15 25.96 -8.03
N LYS A 252 -9.84 27.20 -8.42
CA LYS A 252 -10.84 28.25 -8.65
C LYS A 252 -11.82 27.87 -9.77
N GLU A 253 -11.31 27.38 -10.90
CA GLU A 253 -12.14 26.91 -12.01
C GLU A 253 -13.08 25.77 -11.56
N VAL A 254 -12.62 24.87 -10.68
CA VAL A 254 -13.45 23.82 -10.08
C VAL A 254 -14.47 24.37 -9.07
N GLU A 255 -14.13 25.40 -8.29
CA GLU A 255 -15.06 26.07 -7.37
C GLU A 255 -16.17 26.83 -8.14
N GLU A 256 -15.83 27.57 -9.19
CA GLU A 256 -16.79 28.23 -10.08
C GLU A 256 -17.70 27.22 -10.80
N ASN A 257 -17.13 26.13 -11.32
CA ASN A 257 -17.92 25.05 -11.92
C ASN A 257 -18.87 24.41 -10.91
N ASN A 258 -18.43 24.11 -9.68
CA ASN A 258 -19.28 23.61 -8.60
C ASN A 258 -20.39 24.60 -8.23
N HIS A 259 -20.11 25.90 -8.20
CA HIS A 259 -21.12 26.93 -7.97
C HIS A 259 -22.18 26.92 -9.09
N SER A 260 -21.75 26.87 -10.35
CA SER A 260 -22.67 26.81 -11.51
C SER A 260 -23.55 25.54 -11.49
N LEU A 261 -22.99 24.38 -11.11
CA LEU A 261 -23.73 23.13 -10.95
C LEU A 261 -24.70 23.19 -9.77
N THR A 262 -24.37 23.92 -8.71
CA THR A 262 -25.25 24.12 -7.55
C THR A 262 -26.42 25.03 -7.90
N MET A 263 -26.23 26.04 -8.75
CA MET A 263 -27.32 26.89 -9.26
C MET A 263 -28.23 26.12 -10.23
N LYS A 264 -27.65 25.40 -11.22
CA LYS A 264 -28.40 24.51 -12.11
C LYS A 264 -29.19 23.43 -11.37
N LYS A 265 -28.68 22.95 -10.23
CA LYS A 265 -29.43 22.04 -9.37
C LYS A 265 -30.67 22.71 -8.74
N LYS A 266 -30.61 23.98 -8.36
CA LYS A 266 -31.78 24.72 -7.86
C LYS A 266 -32.82 24.90 -8.97
N GLU A 267 -32.39 25.38 -10.14
CA GLU A 267 -33.24 25.54 -11.33
C GLU A 267 -34.00 24.23 -11.64
N VAL A 268 -33.31 23.09 -11.69
CA VAL A 268 -33.93 21.77 -11.92
C VAL A 268 -34.83 21.31 -10.78
N MET A 269 -34.61 21.73 -9.52
CA MET A 269 -35.54 21.44 -8.42
C MET A 269 -36.81 22.32 -8.51
N GLU A 270 -36.68 23.59 -8.88
CA GLU A 270 -37.82 24.50 -9.09
C GLU A 270 -38.67 24.08 -10.31
N GLU A 271 -38.03 23.57 -11.37
CA GLU A 271 -38.72 22.91 -12.50
C GLU A 271 -39.42 21.61 -12.08
N LEU A 272 -38.78 20.77 -11.26
CA LEU A 272 -39.38 19.53 -10.74
C LEU A 272 -40.61 19.82 -9.88
N GLU A 273 -40.55 20.81 -8.99
CA GLU A 273 -41.68 21.25 -8.15
C GLU A 273 -42.84 21.79 -9.00
N ARG A 274 -42.54 22.58 -10.06
CA ARG A 274 -43.55 23.00 -11.05
C ARG A 274 -44.21 21.82 -11.77
N LEU A 275 -43.41 20.85 -12.24
CA LEU A 275 -43.93 19.67 -12.93
C LEU A 275 -44.75 18.77 -11.99
N GLN A 276 -44.35 18.64 -10.72
CA GLN A 276 -45.14 17.93 -9.69
C GLN A 276 -46.49 18.63 -9.46
N ALA A 277 -46.52 19.95 -9.33
CA ALA A 277 -47.76 20.71 -9.18
C ALA A 277 -48.68 20.57 -10.42
N GLN A 278 -48.12 20.53 -11.63
CA GLN A 278 -48.88 20.31 -12.87
C GLN A 278 -49.43 18.88 -12.99
N VAL A 279 -48.65 17.87 -12.56
CA VAL A 279 -49.12 16.47 -12.47
C VAL A 279 -50.21 16.32 -11.40
N GLU A 280 -50.10 17.00 -10.26
CA GLU A 280 -51.16 17.04 -9.26
C GLU A 280 -52.45 17.69 -9.79
N ALA A 281 -52.34 18.77 -10.57
CA ALA A 281 -53.50 19.42 -11.19
C ALA A 281 -54.21 18.49 -12.18
N SER A 282 -53.47 17.90 -13.13
CA SER A 282 -54.06 16.96 -14.10
C SER A 282 -54.60 15.68 -13.44
N GLN A 283 -54.01 15.21 -12.34
CA GLN A 283 -54.61 14.13 -11.54
C GLN A 283 -55.92 14.54 -10.85
N LYS A 284 -56.06 15.79 -10.40
CA LYS A 284 -57.31 16.31 -9.81
C LYS A 284 -58.42 16.40 -10.87
N GLU A 285 -58.08 16.89 -12.07
CA GLU A 285 -58.97 16.90 -13.24
C GLU A 285 -59.38 15.49 -13.68
N CYS A 286 -58.44 14.54 -13.80
CA CYS A 286 -58.76 13.15 -14.13
C CYS A 286 -59.72 12.50 -13.11
N ARG A 287 -59.56 12.81 -11.81
CA ARG A 287 -60.47 12.35 -10.74
C ARG A 287 -61.85 13.02 -10.78
N GLN A 288 -61.98 14.20 -11.38
CA GLN A 288 -63.28 14.83 -11.64
C GLN A 288 -63.97 14.16 -12.84
N LEU A 289 -63.26 14.02 -13.96
CA LEU A 289 -63.77 13.37 -15.18
C LEU A 289 -64.19 11.90 -14.96
N LEU A 290 -63.49 11.17 -14.09
CA LEU A 290 -63.90 9.81 -13.70
C LEU A 290 -65.24 9.80 -12.94
N LYS A 291 -65.45 10.73 -12.00
CA LYS A 291 -66.72 10.86 -11.28
C LYS A 291 -67.87 11.30 -12.19
N GLU A 292 -67.60 12.18 -13.14
CA GLU A 292 -68.57 12.55 -14.18
C GLU A 292 -68.91 11.34 -15.05
N GLN A 293 -67.92 10.49 -15.40
CA GLN A 293 -68.17 9.25 -16.13
C GLN A 293 -68.97 8.23 -15.30
N GLU A 294 -68.73 8.12 -13.99
CA GLU A 294 -69.50 7.27 -13.07
C GLU A 294 -70.97 7.72 -13.02
N VAL A 295 -71.22 9.01 -12.75
CA VAL A 295 -72.58 9.60 -12.75
C VAL A 295 -73.28 9.45 -14.10
N ASN A 296 -72.56 9.60 -15.22
CA ASN A 296 -73.13 9.39 -16.55
C ASN A 296 -73.51 7.91 -16.79
N ARG A 297 -72.73 6.94 -16.29
CA ARG A 297 -73.08 5.51 -16.35
C ARG A 297 -74.30 5.17 -15.49
N GLU A 298 -74.45 5.81 -14.33
CA GLU A 298 -75.65 5.66 -13.49
C GLU A 298 -76.89 6.21 -14.21
N GLN A 299 -76.79 7.36 -14.88
CA GLN A 299 -77.87 7.91 -15.71
C GLN A 299 -78.19 7.00 -16.92
N GLU A 300 -77.19 6.47 -17.62
CA GLU A 300 -77.39 5.49 -18.70
C GLU A 300 -78.11 4.22 -18.21
N ALA A 301 -77.75 3.72 -17.03
CA ALA A 301 -78.42 2.59 -16.40
C ALA A 301 -79.88 2.92 -16.03
N GLU A 302 -80.16 4.13 -15.51
CA GLU A 302 -81.53 4.57 -15.22
C GLU A 302 -82.36 4.72 -16.52
N PHE A 303 -81.79 5.28 -17.58
CA PHE A 303 -82.45 5.37 -18.89
C PHE A 303 -82.74 3.98 -19.48
N MET A 304 -81.83 3.02 -19.31
CA MET A 304 -82.02 1.63 -19.74
C MET A 304 -83.12 0.92 -18.94
N GLY A 305 -83.18 1.11 -17.62
CA GLY A 305 -84.27 0.62 -16.76
C GLY A 305 -85.61 1.22 -17.14
N ASN A 306 -85.67 2.55 -17.32
CA ASN A 306 -86.85 3.26 -17.79
C ASN A 306 -87.30 2.77 -19.18
N ARG A 307 -86.37 2.45 -20.10
CA ARG A 307 -86.69 1.86 -21.41
C ARG A 307 -87.30 0.48 -21.26
N GLY A 308 -86.73 -0.40 -20.43
CA GLY A 308 -87.31 -1.72 -20.14
C GLY A 308 -88.73 -1.65 -19.56
N ILE A 309 -88.99 -0.70 -18.66
CA ILE A 309 -90.33 -0.42 -18.12
C ILE A 309 -91.29 0.05 -19.22
N LEU A 310 -90.85 0.87 -20.16
CA LEU A 310 -91.65 1.33 -21.31
C LEU A 310 -91.91 0.21 -22.33
N GLU A 311 -90.91 -0.63 -22.63
CA GLU A 311 -91.06 -1.82 -23.47
C GLU A 311 -92.07 -2.81 -22.86
N MET A 312 -91.99 -3.07 -21.55
CA MET A 312 -92.97 -3.91 -20.85
C MET A 312 -94.38 -3.27 -20.84
N LYS A 313 -94.50 -1.95 -20.67
CA LYS A 313 -95.80 -1.26 -20.79
C LYS A 313 -96.39 -1.41 -22.20
N LEU A 314 -95.57 -1.27 -23.24
CA LEU A 314 -95.98 -1.46 -24.64
C LEU A 314 -96.45 -2.90 -24.91
N GLN A 315 -95.71 -3.90 -24.43
CA GLN A 315 -96.11 -5.31 -24.55
C GLN A 315 -97.45 -5.61 -23.87
N ASN A 316 -97.68 -5.06 -22.67
CA ASN A 316 -98.98 -5.18 -21.99
C ASN A 316 -100.12 -4.54 -22.81
N ILE A 317 -99.91 -3.33 -23.36
CA ILE A 317 -100.91 -2.66 -24.23
C ILE A 317 -101.18 -3.47 -25.51
N MET A 318 -100.15 -4.11 -26.10
CA MET A 318 -100.31 -5.01 -27.25
C MET A 318 -101.10 -6.27 -26.89
N PHE A 319 -100.88 -6.84 -25.70
CA PHE A 319 -101.64 -7.99 -25.19
C PHE A 319 -103.10 -7.62 -24.93
N ASP A 320 -103.37 -6.51 -24.22
CA ASP A 320 -104.70 -6.00 -23.96
C ASP A 320 -105.46 -5.72 -25.27
N ARG A 321 -104.80 -5.09 -26.26
CA ARG A 321 -105.36 -4.89 -27.61
C ARG A 321 -105.72 -6.21 -28.30
N LYS A 322 -104.86 -7.24 -28.20
CA LYS A 322 -105.13 -8.57 -28.79
C LYS A 322 -106.32 -9.24 -28.11
N HIS A 323 -106.38 -9.21 -26.78
CA HIS A 323 -107.48 -9.78 -26.01
C HIS A 323 -108.82 -9.05 -26.27
N LEU A 324 -108.81 -7.72 -26.40
CA LEU A 324 -109.99 -6.94 -26.79
C LEU A 324 -110.46 -7.27 -28.21
N PHE A 325 -109.54 -7.41 -29.17
CA PHE A 325 -109.87 -7.84 -30.53
C PHE A 325 -110.45 -9.26 -30.56
N GLU A 326 -109.90 -10.18 -29.77
CA GLU A 326 -110.41 -11.55 -29.62
C GLU A 326 -111.82 -11.56 -29.01
N ARG A 327 -112.08 -10.76 -27.95
CA ARG A 327 -113.42 -10.58 -27.36
C ARG A 327 -114.41 -9.99 -28.37
N GLN A 328 -114.02 -8.97 -29.13
CA GLN A 328 -114.84 -8.39 -30.20
C GLN A 328 -115.15 -9.42 -31.30
N CYS A 329 -114.18 -10.26 -31.69
CA CYS A 329 -114.40 -11.33 -32.67
C CYS A 329 -115.38 -12.40 -32.16
N VAL A 330 -115.37 -12.73 -30.86
CA VAL A 330 -116.38 -13.63 -30.26
C VAL A 330 -117.76 -12.99 -30.26
N GLN A 331 -117.88 -11.76 -29.77
CA GLN A 331 -119.15 -11.02 -29.74
C GLN A 331 -119.75 -10.81 -31.14
N LEU A 332 -118.92 -10.59 -32.16
CA LEU A 332 -119.36 -10.47 -33.56
C LEU A 332 -119.84 -11.83 -34.11
N ARG A 333 -119.19 -12.95 -33.76
CA ARG A 333 -119.69 -14.29 -34.09
C ARG A 333 -121.02 -14.60 -33.41
N GLU A 334 -121.21 -14.15 -32.17
CA GLU A 334 -122.48 -14.32 -31.44
C GLU A 334 -123.59 -13.44 -32.00
N LYS A 335 -123.34 -12.16 -32.31
CA LYS A 335 -124.31 -11.33 -33.04
C LYS A 335 -124.66 -11.91 -34.41
N ASN A 336 -123.71 -12.49 -35.14
CA ASN A 336 -123.99 -13.17 -36.41
C ASN A 336 -124.84 -14.44 -36.22
N ARG A 337 -124.60 -15.23 -35.17
CA ARG A 337 -125.46 -16.38 -34.81
C ARG A 337 -126.87 -15.94 -34.44
N GLN A 338 -127.01 -14.90 -33.62
CA GLN A 338 -128.29 -14.32 -33.23
C GLN A 338 -129.05 -13.77 -34.45
N MET A 339 -128.37 -13.04 -35.35
CA MET A 339 -128.97 -12.55 -36.59
C MET A 339 -129.41 -13.69 -37.52
N GLN A 340 -128.63 -14.79 -37.61
CA GLN A 340 -129.04 -15.97 -38.38
C GLN A 340 -130.23 -16.70 -37.76
N ALA A 341 -130.31 -16.76 -36.42
CA ALA A 341 -131.47 -17.32 -35.73
C ALA A 341 -132.71 -16.43 -35.92
N LEU A 342 -132.57 -15.11 -35.80
CA LEU A 342 -133.63 -14.14 -36.01
C LEU A 342 -134.17 -14.20 -37.45
N LYS A 343 -133.29 -14.26 -38.47
CA LYS A 343 -133.70 -14.45 -39.88
C LYS A 343 -134.45 -15.75 -40.15
N ARG A 344 -134.16 -16.83 -39.40
CA ARG A 344 -134.95 -18.07 -39.48
C ARG A 344 -136.34 -17.91 -38.85
N MET A 345 -136.45 -17.16 -37.76
CA MET A 345 -137.74 -16.85 -37.12
C MET A 345 -138.57 -15.88 -37.95
N GLU A 346 -137.96 -14.85 -38.56
CA GLU A 346 -138.60 -13.99 -39.57
C GLU A 346 -139.15 -14.81 -40.72
N HIS A 347 -138.36 -15.72 -41.31
CA HIS A 347 -138.83 -16.54 -42.43
C HIS A 347 -139.91 -17.57 -42.03
N ALA A 348 -139.81 -18.16 -40.84
CA ALA A 348 -140.88 -19.00 -40.31
C ALA A 348 -142.18 -18.22 -40.09
N LEU A 349 -142.07 -16.96 -39.64
CA LEU A 349 -143.21 -16.06 -39.49
C LEU A 349 -143.79 -15.64 -40.85
N THR A 350 -142.97 -15.35 -41.87
CA THR A 350 -143.50 -15.07 -43.22
C THR A 350 -144.25 -16.28 -43.78
N MET A 351 -143.69 -17.49 -43.66
CA MET A 351 -144.37 -18.72 -44.09
C MET A 351 -145.68 -18.96 -43.33
N ALA A 352 -145.73 -18.68 -42.03
CA ALA A 352 -146.96 -18.75 -41.24
C ALA A 352 -148.00 -17.71 -41.68
N THR A 353 -147.60 -16.48 -42.02
CA THR A 353 -148.51 -15.46 -42.56
C THR A 353 -149.01 -15.79 -43.98
N GLU A 354 -148.18 -16.41 -44.81
CA GLU A 354 -148.58 -16.91 -46.14
C GLU A 354 -149.57 -18.06 -46.04
N GLN A 355 -149.36 -19.01 -45.11
CA GLN A 355 -150.31 -20.08 -44.80
C GLN A 355 -151.63 -19.54 -44.22
N LEU A 356 -151.57 -18.49 -43.38
CA LEU A 356 -152.77 -17.80 -42.89
C LEU A 356 -153.52 -17.10 -44.04
N GLY A 357 -152.83 -16.40 -44.95
CA GLY A 357 -153.44 -15.80 -46.13
C GLY A 357 -154.05 -16.84 -47.08
N HIS A 358 -153.40 -17.98 -47.26
CA HIS A 358 -153.92 -19.09 -48.07
C HIS A 358 -155.18 -19.71 -47.45
N THR A 359 -155.19 -19.96 -46.14
CA THR A 359 -156.39 -20.48 -45.44
C THR A 359 -157.53 -19.46 -45.40
N GLN A 360 -157.24 -18.16 -45.28
CA GLN A 360 -158.24 -17.10 -45.45
C GLN A 360 -158.81 -17.05 -46.88
N SER A 361 -157.98 -17.26 -47.90
CA SER A 361 -158.42 -17.35 -49.30
C SER A 361 -159.28 -18.59 -49.57
N ILE A 362 -158.97 -19.73 -48.94
CA ILE A 362 -159.81 -20.93 -49.00
C ILE A 362 -161.15 -20.69 -48.29
N TYR A 363 -161.13 -20.02 -47.13
CA TYR A 363 -162.34 -19.64 -46.41
C TYR A 363 -163.25 -18.72 -47.24
N SER A 364 -162.70 -17.69 -47.90
CA SER A 364 -163.49 -16.81 -48.77
C SER A 364 -164.01 -17.51 -50.02
N ALA A 365 -163.26 -18.46 -50.59
CA ALA A 365 -163.73 -19.29 -51.70
C ALA A 365 -164.87 -20.25 -51.29
N LEU A 366 -164.78 -20.86 -50.11
CA LEU A 366 -165.85 -21.70 -49.54
C LEU A 366 -167.09 -20.88 -49.19
N GLN A 367 -166.92 -19.67 -48.65
CA GLN A 367 -168.01 -18.73 -48.39
C GLN A 367 -168.72 -18.36 -49.72
N ALA A 368 -167.97 -18.01 -50.76
CA ALA A 368 -168.53 -17.71 -52.08
C ALA A 368 -169.24 -18.92 -52.74
N GLN A 369 -168.83 -20.15 -52.43
CA GLN A 369 -169.54 -21.37 -52.87
C GLN A 369 -170.80 -21.67 -52.03
N LEU A 370 -170.83 -21.26 -50.76
CA LEU A 370 -172.00 -21.32 -49.88
C LEU A 370 -173.09 -20.31 -50.30
N ASP A 371 -172.68 -19.09 -50.68
CA ASP A 371 -173.58 -18.01 -51.08
C ASP A 371 -174.11 -18.16 -52.53
N ALA A 372 -173.58 -19.12 -53.31
CA ALA A 372 -173.90 -19.34 -54.73
C ALA A 372 -174.89 -20.49 -55.02
N LEU A 373 -175.49 -21.13 -54.00
CA LEU A 373 -176.40 -22.28 -54.20
C LEU A 373 -177.85 -22.00 -53.76
N PRO A 374 -178.82 -21.90 -54.70
CA PRO A 374 -180.23 -21.67 -54.38
C PRO A 374 -180.92 -22.93 -53.85
N LYS A 375 -181.75 -22.79 -52.82
CA LYS A 375 -182.53 -23.89 -52.22
C LYS A 375 -184.02 -23.79 -52.54
N ARG A 376 -184.53 -24.69 -53.39
CA ARG A 376 -185.77 -25.46 -53.14
C ARG A 376 -186.01 -26.61 -54.13
N GLU A 377 -185.84 -27.81 -53.59
CA GLU A 377 -186.80 -28.94 -53.63
C GLU A 377 -187.96 -28.90 -54.65
N ALA A 378 -188.01 -29.88 -55.57
CA ALA A 378 -189.25 -30.59 -55.95
C ALA A 378 -189.00 -31.89 -56.76
N SER A 379 -189.33 -33.04 -56.14
CA SER A 379 -189.81 -34.30 -56.76
C SER A 379 -189.19 -34.86 -58.06
N ILE A 380 -188.41 -35.94 -57.92
CA ILE A 380 -188.30 -37.00 -58.93
C ILE A 380 -189.52 -37.92 -58.81
N GLN A 381 -190.44 -37.93 -59.79
CA GLN A 381 -191.55 -38.91 -59.87
C GLN A 381 -191.93 -39.33 -61.31
N GLN A 382 -190.99 -39.39 -62.26
CA GLN A 382 -191.29 -39.95 -63.58
C GLN A 382 -190.10 -40.60 -64.30
N ARG A 383 -189.50 -41.64 -63.67
CA ARG A 383 -188.48 -42.50 -64.30
C ARG A 383 -188.31 -43.87 -63.63
N MET A 384 -189.43 -44.53 -63.29
CA MET A 384 -189.42 -45.83 -62.58
C MET A 384 -190.10 -46.99 -63.33
N GLU A 385 -190.41 -46.81 -64.62
CA GLU A 385 -191.21 -47.78 -65.40
C GLU A 385 -190.48 -48.42 -66.60
N LEU A 386 -189.33 -47.88 -67.02
CA LEU A 386 -188.52 -48.43 -68.13
C LEU A 386 -187.26 -49.16 -67.67
N GLN A 387 -187.41 -50.08 -66.72
CA GLN A 387 -186.45 -51.17 -66.45
C GLN A 387 -187.19 -52.47 -66.06
N LYS A 388 -188.24 -52.82 -66.82
CA LYS A 388 -188.97 -54.11 -66.71
C LYS A 388 -189.27 -54.81 -68.04
N GLU A 389 -188.92 -54.22 -69.19
CA GLU A 389 -189.28 -54.76 -70.52
C GLU A 389 -188.08 -54.93 -71.48
N VAL A 390 -186.91 -55.36 -70.95
CA VAL A 390 -185.75 -55.74 -71.78
C VAL A 390 -185.36 -57.21 -71.61
N ASP A 391 -185.55 -57.79 -70.43
CA ASP A 391 -185.42 -59.24 -70.22
C ASP A 391 -186.65 -60.04 -70.69
N ALA A 392 -187.72 -59.34 -71.10
CA ALA A 392 -188.99 -59.87 -71.62
C ALA A 392 -188.86 -60.81 -72.84
N LEU A 393 -188.10 -60.40 -73.88
CA LEU A 393 -188.20 -60.98 -75.23
C LEU A 393 -186.83 -61.15 -75.90
N LYS A 394 -186.09 -62.20 -75.51
CA LYS A 394 -184.90 -62.66 -76.24
C LYS A 394 -184.89 -64.15 -76.60
N VAL A 395 -186.03 -64.84 -76.47
CA VAL A 395 -186.22 -66.25 -76.87
C VAL A 395 -187.55 -66.42 -77.62
N SER A 396 -187.67 -65.79 -78.78
CA SER A 396 -188.79 -66.02 -79.71
C SER A 396 -188.32 -65.86 -81.17
N PHE A 397 -187.36 -66.70 -81.58
CA PHE A 397 -186.96 -66.84 -82.98
C PHE A 397 -186.92 -68.32 -83.38
N GLU A 398 -188.09 -68.89 -83.64
CA GLU A 398 -188.19 -70.15 -84.40
C GLU A 398 -189.52 -70.20 -85.16
N LYS A 399 -189.44 -70.29 -86.50
CA LYS A 399 -190.55 -70.37 -87.49
C LYS A 399 -191.39 -69.07 -87.65
N GLN A 400 -191.83 -68.67 -88.84
CA GLN A 400 -191.66 -69.22 -90.19
C GLN A 400 -191.90 -68.14 -91.29
N LEU A 401 -191.16 -68.22 -92.42
CA LEU A 401 -191.48 -67.91 -93.83
C LEU A 401 -192.41 -66.71 -94.18
N SER A 402 -192.19 -65.88 -95.20
CA SER A 402 -191.32 -65.91 -96.41
C SER A 402 -191.11 -64.44 -96.92
N VAL A 403 -190.63 -64.03 -98.10
CA VAL A 403 -190.45 -64.58 -99.48
C VAL A 403 -189.21 -63.92 -100.16
N ALA A 404 -188.88 -64.31 -101.40
CA ALA A 404 -187.97 -63.59 -102.33
C ALA A 404 -188.70 -62.38 -103.02
N GLU A 405 -188.11 -61.51 -103.84
CA GLU A 405 -186.85 -61.52 -104.61
C GLU A 405 -186.21 -60.09 -104.65
N GLU A 406 -184.87 -59.97 -104.63
CA GLU A 406 -184.04 -58.86 -105.22
C GLU A 406 -182.57 -58.93 -104.73
N GLU A 407 -181.70 -59.63 -105.47
CA GLU A 407 -180.29 -59.87 -105.05
C GLU A 407 -179.19 -59.27 -105.94
N SER A 408 -179.51 -58.77 -107.15
CA SER A 408 -178.46 -58.40 -108.13
C SER A 408 -177.62 -57.17 -107.74
N GLN A 409 -178.22 -56.17 -107.07
CA GLN A 409 -177.57 -54.87 -106.84
C GLN A 409 -176.60 -54.86 -105.63
N LYS A 410 -176.80 -55.73 -104.63
CA LYS A 410 -176.08 -55.65 -103.33
C LYS A 410 -174.58 -55.98 -103.39
N LYS A 411 -174.12 -56.67 -104.45
CA LYS A 411 -172.72 -57.15 -104.54
C LYS A 411 -171.68 -56.04 -104.77
N GLN A 412 -172.03 -54.93 -105.42
CA GLN A 412 -171.07 -53.84 -105.67
C GLN A 412 -170.79 -53.00 -104.42
N GLN A 413 -171.79 -52.77 -103.56
CA GLN A 413 -171.63 -51.97 -102.34
C GLN A 413 -170.71 -52.64 -101.29
N TYR A 414 -170.62 -53.97 -101.29
CA TYR A 414 -169.82 -54.73 -100.33
C TYR A 414 -168.30 -54.56 -100.49
N GLY A 415 -167.82 -54.21 -101.70
CA GLY A 415 -166.39 -54.02 -101.97
C GLY A 415 -165.80 -52.79 -101.27
N MET A 416 -166.37 -51.62 -101.55
CA MET A 416 -165.90 -50.32 -101.03
C MET A 416 -165.88 -50.28 -99.48
N ILE A 417 -166.81 -50.98 -98.83
CA ILE A 417 -166.87 -51.08 -97.35
C ILE A 417 -165.65 -51.83 -96.80
N GLN A 418 -165.15 -52.87 -97.49
CA GLN A 418 -163.96 -53.61 -97.03
C GLN A 418 -162.67 -52.81 -97.20
N GLU A 419 -162.58 -51.95 -98.22
CA GLU A 419 -161.43 -51.08 -98.47
C GLU A 419 -161.34 -49.98 -97.39
N LEU A 420 -162.45 -49.28 -97.13
CA LEU A 420 -162.54 -48.29 -96.05
C LEU A 420 -162.25 -48.88 -94.66
N LEU A 421 -162.62 -50.14 -94.42
CA LEU A 421 -162.28 -50.85 -93.17
C LEU A 421 -160.78 -51.15 -93.04
N ARG A 422 -160.08 -51.44 -94.14
CA ARG A 422 -158.61 -51.62 -94.15
C ARG A 422 -157.90 -50.29 -93.85
N GLU A 423 -158.29 -49.21 -94.51
CA GLU A 423 -157.75 -47.87 -94.26
C GLU A 423 -158.01 -47.42 -92.81
N SER A 424 -159.23 -47.64 -92.29
CA SER A 424 -159.59 -47.34 -90.91
C SER A 424 -158.78 -48.14 -89.86
N ASN A 425 -158.36 -49.36 -90.19
CA ASN A 425 -157.47 -50.16 -89.34
C ASN A 425 -156.02 -49.65 -89.43
N TYR A 426 -155.51 -49.41 -90.65
CA TYR A 426 -154.17 -48.86 -90.88
C TYR A 426 -153.94 -47.53 -90.16
N LEU A 427 -154.88 -46.58 -90.27
CA LEU A 427 -154.82 -45.30 -89.56
C LEU A 427 -154.90 -45.46 -88.03
N ARG A 428 -155.56 -46.52 -87.52
CA ARG A 428 -155.56 -46.85 -86.08
C ARG A 428 -154.21 -47.41 -85.62
N GLU A 429 -153.54 -48.21 -86.45
CA GLU A 429 -152.19 -48.71 -86.20
C GLU A 429 -151.16 -47.57 -86.23
N GLU A 430 -151.23 -46.66 -87.21
CA GLU A 430 -150.41 -45.44 -87.23
C GLU A 430 -150.64 -44.55 -85.99
N LEU A 431 -151.90 -44.29 -85.61
CA LEU A 431 -152.21 -43.53 -84.40
C LEU A 431 -151.76 -44.23 -83.11
N HIS A 432 -151.76 -45.57 -83.07
CA HIS A 432 -151.19 -46.33 -81.96
C HIS A 432 -149.67 -46.18 -81.90
N ASN A 433 -148.98 -46.38 -83.02
CA ASN A 433 -147.53 -46.22 -83.14
C ASN A 433 -147.07 -44.79 -82.76
N LEU A 434 -147.80 -43.75 -83.21
CA LEU A 434 -147.54 -42.35 -82.85
C LEU A 434 -147.76 -42.07 -81.35
N ARG A 435 -148.75 -42.70 -80.71
CA ARG A 435 -148.93 -42.63 -79.25
C ARG A 435 -147.78 -43.29 -78.50
N CYS A 436 -147.38 -44.50 -78.92
CA CYS A 436 -146.23 -45.21 -78.33
C CYS A 436 -144.93 -44.42 -78.48
N LEU A 437 -144.64 -43.86 -79.67
CA LEU A 437 -143.49 -42.99 -79.89
C LEU A 437 -143.54 -41.73 -79.01
N THR A 438 -144.72 -41.14 -78.84
CA THR A 438 -144.92 -39.95 -77.98
C THR A 438 -144.69 -40.29 -76.51
N GLN A 439 -145.16 -41.45 -76.04
CA GLN A 439 -144.90 -41.94 -74.68
C GLN A 439 -143.40 -42.23 -74.46
N ILE A 440 -142.75 -42.96 -75.36
CA ILE A 440 -141.29 -43.21 -75.30
C ILE A 440 -140.52 -41.89 -75.26
N LYS A 441 -140.91 -40.88 -76.06
CA LYS A 441 -140.28 -39.56 -76.02
C LYS A 441 -140.67 -38.72 -74.79
N ALA A 442 -141.72 -39.04 -74.06
CA ALA A 442 -142.00 -38.45 -72.74
C ALA A 442 -141.13 -39.11 -71.67
N GLU A 443 -141.02 -40.44 -71.70
CA GLU A 443 -140.20 -41.25 -70.78
C GLU A 443 -138.70 -40.95 -70.93
N GLU A 444 -138.19 -40.84 -72.17
CA GLU A 444 -136.82 -40.37 -72.46
C GLU A 444 -136.53 -38.99 -71.84
N ARG A 445 -137.46 -38.04 -71.96
CA ARG A 445 -137.30 -36.69 -71.39
C ARG A 445 -137.31 -36.77 -69.86
N GLY A 446 -138.24 -37.53 -69.27
CA GLY A 446 -138.32 -37.75 -67.83
C GLY A 446 -137.11 -38.49 -67.26
N GLN A 447 -136.47 -39.39 -68.02
CA GLN A 447 -135.22 -40.04 -67.65
C GLN A 447 -134.04 -39.07 -67.75
N LYS A 448 -133.86 -38.39 -68.88
CA LYS A 448 -132.79 -37.38 -69.09
C LYS A 448 -132.84 -36.26 -68.06
N HIS A 449 -134.04 -35.80 -67.66
CA HIS A 449 -134.20 -34.83 -66.58
C HIS A 449 -133.78 -35.37 -65.21
N ARG A 450 -134.12 -36.63 -64.88
CA ARG A 450 -133.65 -37.30 -63.65
C ARG A 450 -132.15 -37.57 -63.66
N GLU A 451 -131.53 -37.77 -64.82
CA GLU A 451 -130.07 -37.90 -64.98
C GLU A 451 -129.37 -36.54 -64.82
N LEU A 452 -129.91 -35.48 -65.44
CA LEU A 452 -129.46 -34.10 -65.27
C LEU A 452 -129.53 -33.65 -63.81
N LEU A 453 -130.66 -33.84 -63.12
CA LEU A 453 -130.81 -33.49 -61.70
C LEU A 453 -129.80 -34.23 -60.80
N ARG A 454 -129.52 -35.51 -61.08
CA ARG A 454 -128.49 -36.27 -60.35
C ARG A 454 -127.09 -35.74 -60.64
N ALA A 455 -126.78 -35.37 -61.88
CA ALA A 455 -125.51 -34.75 -62.25
C ALA A 455 -125.33 -33.37 -61.61
N GLU A 456 -126.40 -32.56 -61.54
CA GLU A 456 -126.40 -31.25 -60.86
C GLU A 456 -126.19 -31.40 -59.35
N GLN A 457 -126.88 -32.34 -58.69
CA GLN A 457 -126.70 -32.63 -57.26
C GLN A 457 -125.28 -33.11 -56.95
N LEU A 458 -124.70 -34.00 -57.78
CA LEU A 458 -123.31 -34.45 -57.65
C LEU A 458 -122.32 -33.30 -57.88
N ASN A 459 -122.53 -32.46 -58.90
CA ASN A 459 -121.69 -31.29 -59.17
C ASN A 459 -121.74 -30.28 -58.01
N GLN A 460 -122.93 -30.03 -57.44
CA GLN A 460 -123.06 -29.21 -56.23
C GLN A 460 -122.29 -29.82 -55.05
N HIS A 461 -122.39 -31.13 -54.80
CA HIS A 461 -121.60 -31.81 -53.76
C HIS A 461 -120.09 -31.66 -53.98
N ILE A 462 -119.61 -31.92 -55.20
CA ILE A 462 -118.20 -31.76 -55.57
C ILE A 462 -117.74 -30.30 -55.39
N GLN A 463 -118.57 -29.31 -55.70
CA GLN A 463 -118.26 -27.89 -55.45
C GLN A 463 -118.21 -27.55 -53.94
N TYR A 464 -119.03 -28.17 -53.10
CA TYR A 464 -118.92 -28.00 -51.65
C TYR A 464 -117.65 -28.67 -51.11
N GLU A 465 -117.35 -29.91 -51.52
CA GLU A 465 -116.12 -30.61 -51.13
C GLU A 465 -114.85 -29.85 -51.57
N LEU A 466 -114.82 -29.33 -52.80
CA LEU A 466 -113.70 -28.52 -53.31
C LEU A 466 -113.50 -27.27 -52.44
N ARG A 467 -114.56 -26.54 -52.10
CA ARG A 467 -114.48 -25.37 -51.21
C ARG A 467 -113.97 -25.75 -49.82
N GLU A 468 -114.36 -26.91 -49.28
CA GLU A 468 -113.79 -27.41 -48.03
C GLU A 468 -112.30 -27.76 -48.15
N LYS A 469 -111.87 -28.39 -49.26
CA LYS A 469 -110.43 -28.67 -49.49
C LYS A 469 -109.65 -27.37 -49.66
N ASP A 470 -110.17 -26.37 -50.36
CA ASP A 470 -109.55 -25.06 -50.54
C ASP A 470 -109.36 -24.33 -49.20
N LEU A 471 -110.36 -24.39 -48.31
CA LEU A 471 -110.24 -23.85 -46.94
C LEU A 471 -109.15 -24.57 -46.13
N ILE A 472 -109.09 -25.91 -46.22
CA ILE A 472 -108.05 -26.72 -45.56
C ILE A 472 -106.65 -26.38 -46.12
N ILE A 473 -106.51 -26.27 -47.44
CA ILE A 473 -105.26 -25.92 -48.12
C ILE A 473 -104.83 -24.49 -47.74
N MET A 474 -105.76 -23.54 -47.67
CA MET A 474 -105.49 -22.18 -47.19
C MET A 474 -104.95 -22.18 -45.75
N ASP A 475 -105.56 -22.94 -44.84
CA ASP A 475 -105.14 -22.96 -43.43
C ASP A 475 -103.82 -23.74 -43.23
N GLN A 476 -103.57 -24.80 -44.00
CA GLN A 476 -102.26 -25.45 -44.09
C GLN A 476 -101.19 -24.49 -44.63
N ASN A 477 -101.50 -23.66 -45.64
CA ASN A 477 -100.59 -22.66 -46.17
C ASN A 477 -100.30 -21.53 -45.17
N LYS A 478 -101.30 -21.08 -44.39
CA LYS A 478 -101.08 -20.16 -43.24
C LYS A 478 -100.14 -20.78 -42.21
N LEU A 479 -100.35 -22.05 -41.85
CA LEU A 479 -99.50 -22.78 -40.91
C LEU A 479 -98.06 -22.92 -41.45
N ASN A 480 -97.89 -23.30 -42.73
CA ASN A 480 -96.59 -23.38 -43.40
C ASN A 480 -95.87 -22.03 -43.38
N ALA A 481 -96.55 -20.92 -43.71
CA ALA A 481 -95.97 -19.57 -43.64
C ALA A 481 -95.55 -19.17 -42.21
N VAL A 482 -96.30 -19.57 -41.17
CA VAL A 482 -95.90 -19.38 -39.76
C VAL A 482 -94.69 -20.23 -39.39
N LEU A 483 -94.65 -21.50 -39.82
CA LEU A 483 -93.52 -22.41 -39.57
C LEU A 483 -92.26 -21.93 -40.28
N GLN A 484 -92.33 -21.48 -41.53
CA GLN A 484 -91.21 -20.89 -42.27
C GLN A 484 -90.65 -19.65 -41.56
N ARG A 485 -91.52 -18.74 -41.10
CA ARG A 485 -91.11 -17.57 -40.29
C ARG A 485 -90.40 -18.00 -39.01
N ARG A 486 -90.93 -19.00 -38.30
CA ARG A 486 -90.33 -19.56 -37.07
C ARG A 486 -88.97 -20.22 -37.34
N THR A 487 -88.84 -21.00 -38.41
CA THR A 487 -87.56 -21.61 -38.83
C THR A 487 -86.53 -20.55 -39.22
N LEU A 488 -86.93 -19.47 -39.89
CA LEU A 488 -86.04 -18.36 -40.23
C LEU A 488 -85.63 -17.54 -38.98
N GLN A 489 -86.51 -17.40 -37.99
CA GLN A 489 -86.17 -16.85 -36.68
C GLN A 489 -85.16 -17.74 -35.95
N TYR A 490 -85.37 -19.06 -35.89
CA TYR A 490 -84.40 -19.98 -35.29
C TYR A 490 -83.04 -19.96 -36.02
N ARG A 491 -83.02 -19.92 -37.36
CA ARG A 491 -81.77 -19.78 -38.12
C ARG A 491 -81.00 -18.50 -37.75
N LYS A 492 -81.69 -17.37 -37.57
CA LYS A 492 -81.07 -16.13 -37.10
C LYS A 492 -80.50 -16.27 -35.68
N LEU A 493 -81.24 -16.88 -34.76
CA LEU A 493 -80.76 -17.13 -33.40
C LEU A 493 -79.54 -18.07 -33.38
N CYS A 494 -79.54 -19.15 -34.17
CA CYS A 494 -78.39 -20.04 -34.31
C CYS A 494 -77.16 -19.32 -34.89
N ASN A 495 -77.33 -18.44 -35.87
CA ASN A 495 -76.24 -17.60 -36.39
C ASN A 495 -75.67 -16.69 -35.30
N MET A 496 -76.52 -15.96 -34.56
CA MET A 496 -76.09 -15.10 -33.45
C MET A 496 -75.33 -15.89 -32.37
N VAL A 497 -75.83 -17.07 -31.97
CA VAL A 497 -75.15 -17.95 -31.00
C VAL A 497 -73.79 -18.44 -31.53
N MET A 498 -73.66 -18.70 -32.83
CA MET A 498 -72.38 -19.04 -33.46
C MET A 498 -71.42 -17.84 -33.54
N GLU A 499 -71.93 -16.63 -33.76
CA GLU A 499 -71.15 -15.38 -33.73
C GLU A 499 -70.62 -15.10 -32.31
N GLU A 500 -71.46 -15.20 -31.27
CA GLU A 500 -71.03 -15.09 -29.87
C GLU A 500 -70.03 -16.19 -29.50
N LYS A 501 -70.28 -17.45 -29.87
CA LYS A 501 -69.32 -18.55 -29.70
C LYS A 501 -67.96 -18.23 -30.34
N ASN A 502 -67.96 -17.66 -31.54
CA ASN A 502 -66.74 -17.26 -32.23
C ASN A 502 -66.02 -16.09 -31.54
N LYS A 503 -66.75 -15.13 -30.92
CA LYS A 503 -66.15 -14.10 -30.06
C LYS A 503 -65.51 -14.72 -28.82
N TYR A 504 -66.21 -15.61 -28.10
CA TYR A 504 -65.67 -16.31 -26.93
C TYR A 504 -64.45 -17.19 -27.26
N VAL A 505 -64.42 -17.84 -28.43
CA VAL A 505 -63.23 -18.59 -28.89
C VAL A 505 -62.05 -17.65 -29.13
N LYS A 506 -62.25 -16.50 -29.80
CA LYS A 506 -61.19 -15.49 -29.99
C LYS A 506 -60.69 -14.92 -28.67
N LEU A 507 -61.59 -14.54 -27.76
CA LEU A 507 -61.24 -14.05 -26.42
C LEU A 507 -60.46 -15.10 -25.62
N LYS A 508 -60.87 -16.38 -25.68
CA LYS A 508 -60.13 -17.49 -25.06
C LYS A 508 -58.74 -17.67 -25.67
N GLN A 509 -58.59 -17.54 -26.99
CA GLN A 509 -57.29 -17.62 -27.67
C GLN A 509 -56.37 -16.48 -27.23
N ILE A 510 -56.86 -15.25 -27.24
CA ILE A 510 -56.12 -14.06 -26.76
C ILE A 510 -55.71 -14.24 -25.29
N ALA A 511 -56.64 -14.60 -24.40
CA ALA A 511 -56.34 -14.84 -22.99
C ALA A 511 -55.33 -15.99 -22.79
N SER A 512 -55.39 -17.04 -23.60
CA SER A 512 -54.41 -18.16 -23.54
C SER A 512 -53.02 -17.75 -24.03
N GLN A 513 -52.95 -16.80 -24.98
CA GLN A 513 -51.70 -16.23 -25.47
C GLN A 513 -51.09 -15.27 -24.43
N THR A 514 -51.85 -14.29 -23.93
CA THR A 514 -51.33 -13.35 -22.92
C THR A 514 -50.92 -14.08 -21.63
N THR A 515 -51.65 -15.13 -21.22
CA THR A 515 -51.24 -15.98 -20.08
C THR A 515 -49.91 -16.71 -20.34
N ARG A 516 -49.60 -17.08 -21.59
CA ARG A 516 -48.29 -17.65 -21.95
C ARG A 516 -47.19 -16.59 -21.93
N GLU A 517 -47.44 -15.43 -22.54
CA GLU A 517 -46.50 -14.30 -22.58
C GLU A 517 -46.14 -13.83 -21.16
N LEU A 518 -47.14 -13.76 -20.26
CA LEU A 518 -46.92 -13.47 -18.84
C LEU A 518 -46.16 -14.59 -18.12
N MET A 519 -46.43 -15.88 -18.40
CA MET A 519 -45.64 -16.99 -17.85
C MET A 519 -44.17 -16.95 -18.31
N GLU A 520 -43.91 -16.53 -19.55
CA GLU A 520 -42.56 -16.37 -20.08
C GLU A 520 -41.84 -15.17 -19.45
N GLN A 521 -42.53 -14.04 -19.27
CA GLN A 521 -42.02 -12.89 -18.51
C GLN A 521 -41.71 -13.24 -17.05
N VAL A 522 -42.59 -13.99 -16.37
CA VAL A 522 -42.34 -14.46 -15.00
C VAL A 522 -41.09 -15.33 -14.93
N LYS A 523 -40.89 -16.27 -15.87
CA LYS A 523 -39.67 -17.09 -15.92
C LYS A 523 -38.41 -16.26 -16.19
N VAL A 524 -38.47 -15.22 -17.02
CA VAL A 524 -37.34 -14.30 -17.21
C VAL A 524 -37.03 -13.56 -15.91
N LEU A 525 -38.04 -13.04 -15.21
CA LEU A 525 -37.86 -12.37 -13.92
C LEU A 525 -37.34 -13.33 -12.83
N GLU A 526 -37.81 -14.58 -12.77
CA GLU A 526 -37.28 -15.61 -11.88
C GLU A 526 -35.78 -15.83 -12.12
N ASN A 527 -35.36 -16.02 -13.38
CA ASN A 527 -33.96 -16.13 -13.76
C ASN A 527 -33.15 -14.86 -13.41
N GLU A 528 -33.70 -13.67 -13.63
CA GLU A 528 -33.07 -12.41 -13.20
C GLU A 528 -32.89 -12.34 -11.68
N THR A 529 -33.88 -12.78 -10.88
CA THR A 529 -33.72 -12.83 -9.42
C THR A 529 -32.68 -13.86 -8.99
N GLU A 530 -32.56 -14.99 -9.68
CA GLU A 530 -31.53 -16.02 -9.42
C GLU A 530 -30.12 -15.49 -9.72
N ILE A 531 -29.97 -14.76 -10.83
CA ILE A 531 -28.72 -14.05 -11.18
C ILE A 531 -28.41 -12.96 -10.14
N GLN A 532 -29.40 -12.17 -9.71
CA GLN A 532 -29.20 -11.14 -8.67
C GLN A 532 -28.83 -11.75 -7.31
N ARG A 533 -29.46 -12.87 -6.90
CA ARG A 533 -29.11 -13.63 -5.68
C ARG A 533 -27.67 -14.13 -5.73
N THR A 534 -27.24 -14.75 -6.83
CA THR A 534 -25.86 -15.26 -6.97
C THR A 534 -24.83 -14.13 -7.01
N ILE A 535 -25.15 -12.99 -7.64
CA ILE A 535 -24.32 -11.77 -7.58
C ILE A 535 -24.21 -11.26 -6.13
N ALA A 536 -25.32 -11.14 -5.41
CA ALA A 536 -25.34 -10.67 -4.02
C ALA A 536 -24.48 -11.58 -3.12
N VAL A 537 -24.68 -12.90 -3.15
CA VAL A 537 -23.87 -13.88 -2.41
C VAL A 537 -22.38 -13.76 -2.74
N ASN A 538 -22.01 -13.51 -4.00
CA ASN A 538 -20.61 -13.31 -4.38
C ASN A 538 -20.04 -11.96 -3.94
N LYS A 539 -20.85 -10.90 -3.85
CA LYS A 539 -20.47 -9.62 -3.24
C LYS A 539 -20.30 -9.79 -1.72
N ASP A 540 -21.19 -10.49 -1.02
CA ASP A 540 -21.06 -10.76 0.42
C ASP A 540 -19.85 -11.64 0.75
N ARG A 541 -19.57 -12.67 -0.05
CA ARG A 541 -18.31 -13.44 0.00
C ARG A 541 -17.06 -12.58 -0.22
N SER A 542 -17.19 -11.46 -0.93
CA SER A 542 -16.09 -10.50 -1.14
C SER A 542 -15.98 -9.49 0.02
N LEU A 543 -17.11 -8.99 0.53
CA LEU A 543 -17.19 -8.09 1.68
C LEU A 543 -16.74 -8.76 2.98
N THR A 544 -17.10 -10.02 3.21
CA THR A 544 -16.62 -10.81 4.36
C THR A 544 -15.11 -11.02 4.29
N LYS A 545 -14.55 -11.40 3.13
CA LYS A 545 -13.10 -11.46 2.91
C LYS A 545 -12.41 -10.11 3.17
N ALA A 546 -13.02 -9.00 2.75
CA ALA A 546 -12.50 -7.65 3.04
C ALA A 546 -12.55 -7.30 4.53
N ARG A 547 -13.67 -7.57 5.23
CA ARG A 547 -13.82 -7.38 6.68
C ARG A 547 -12.79 -8.18 7.48
N VAL A 548 -12.52 -9.44 7.09
CA VAL A 548 -11.49 -10.27 7.72
C VAL A 548 -10.09 -9.69 7.49
N LYS A 549 -9.77 -9.22 6.26
CA LYS A 549 -8.51 -8.51 6.00
C LYS A 549 -8.37 -7.26 6.87
N VAL A 550 -9.40 -6.42 6.97
CA VAL A 550 -9.38 -5.21 7.82
C VAL A 550 -9.22 -5.55 9.30
N SER A 551 -9.91 -6.58 9.81
CA SER A 551 -9.75 -7.06 11.20
C SER A 551 -8.31 -7.53 11.48
N ASN A 552 -7.70 -8.26 10.54
CA ASN A 552 -6.32 -8.72 10.67
C ASN A 552 -5.31 -7.55 10.58
N SER A 553 -5.55 -6.56 9.71
CA SER A 553 -4.76 -5.33 9.65
C SER A 553 -4.88 -4.49 10.92
N SER A 554 -6.06 -4.43 11.55
CA SER A 554 -6.22 -3.79 12.88
C SER A 554 -5.39 -4.54 13.91
N LYS A 555 -5.58 -5.86 14.06
CA LYS A 555 -4.80 -6.68 15.01
C LYS A 555 -3.28 -6.57 14.81
N MET A 556 -2.83 -6.34 13.58
CA MET A 556 -1.42 -6.06 13.28
C MET A 556 -1.00 -4.64 13.70
N LYS A 557 -1.80 -3.61 13.41
CA LYS A 557 -1.60 -2.24 13.91
C LYS A 557 -1.54 -2.21 15.44
N ASP A 558 -2.46 -2.90 16.11
CA ASP A 558 -2.59 -2.93 17.56
C ASP A 558 -1.36 -3.59 18.21
N LYS A 559 -0.82 -4.66 17.60
CA LYS A 559 0.49 -5.24 17.95
C LYS A 559 1.64 -4.25 17.74
N LEU A 560 1.74 -3.64 16.56
CA LEU A 560 2.79 -2.65 16.26
C LEU A 560 2.73 -1.45 17.22
N GLN A 561 1.55 -0.98 17.61
CA GLN A 561 1.39 0.06 18.63
C GLN A 561 1.86 -0.43 20.01
N SER A 562 1.53 -1.66 20.41
CA SER A 562 2.07 -2.27 21.64
C SER A 562 3.60 -2.35 21.63
N ASP A 563 4.20 -2.73 20.51
CA ASP A 563 5.66 -2.85 20.37
C ASP A 563 6.35 -1.48 20.30
N ILE A 564 5.76 -0.48 19.63
CA ILE A 564 6.21 0.93 19.69
C ILE A 564 6.16 1.45 21.13
N CYS A 565 5.11 1.15 21.89
CA CYS A 565 5.02 1.54 23.31
C CYS A 565 6.11 0.87 24.17
N LYS A 566 6.42 -0.43 23.95
CA LYS A 566 7.52 -1.13 24.64
C LYS A 566 8.89 -0.50 24.31
N VAL A 567 9.14 -0.18 23.03
CA VAL A 567 10.38 0.47 22.59
C VAL A 567 10.49 1.88 23.17
N GLY A 568 9.40 2.66 23.15
CA GLY A 568 9.36 3.99 23.77
C GLY A 568 9.59 3.98 25.27
N TRP A 569 9.10 2.96 25.99
CA TRP A 569 9.37 2.77 27.41
C TRP A 569 10.85 2.43 27.68
N LYS A 570 11.43 1.48 26.91
CA LYS A 570 12.87 1.18 26.99
C LYS A 570 13.75 2.38 26.65
N HIS A 571 13.37 3.17 25.65
CA HIS A 571 14.10 4.39 25.29
C HIS A 571 14.09 5.41 26.43
N ARG A 572 12.94 5.65 27.08
CA ARG A 572 12.85 6.49 28.28
C ARG A 572 13.74 5.98 29.41
N GLN A 573 13.75 4.66 29.66
CA GLN A 573 14.62 4.05 30.67
C GLN A 573 16.10 4.28 30.39
N ILE A 574 16.54 4.15 29.13
CA ILE A 574 17.93 4.41 28.72
C ILE A 574 18.27 5.91 28.82
N CYS A 575 17.35 6.81 28.46
CA CYS A 575 17.57 8.25 28.60
C CYS A 575 17.66 8.69 30.08
N GLN A 576 16.87 8.05 30.97
CA GLN A 576 16.99 8.25 32.42
C GLN A 576 18.39 7.85 32.90
N GLN A 577 18.83 6.62 32.60
CA GLN A 577 20.16 6.12 32.93
C GLN A 577 21.30 6.98 32.35
N TYR A 578 21.12 7.55 31.16
CA TYR A 578 22.09 8.45 30.56
C TYR A 578 22.23 9.77 31.34
N GLU A 579 21.13 10.40 31.75
CA GLU A 579 21.17 11.61 32.56
C GLU A 579 21.67 11.33 33.99
N ASP A 580 21.33 10.18 34.58
CA ASP A 580 21.87 9.74 35.87
C ASP A 580 23.40 9.55 35.80
N ASN A 581 23.90 8.80 34.80
CA ASN A 581 25.34 8.61 34.55
C ASN A 581 26.08 9.94 34.27
N LYS A 582 25.43 10.87 33.56
CA LYS A 582 25.97 12.20 33.25
C LYS A 582 26.11 13.06 34.52
N LEU A 583 25.17 12.96 35.45
CA LEU A 583 25.28 13.59 36.78
C LEU A 583 26.42 12.97 37.61
N GLU A 584 26.67 11.66 37.49
CA GLU A 584 27.84 11.02 38.13
C GLU A 584 29.16 11.46 37.49
N LEU A 585 29.25 11.52 36.16
CA LEU A 585 30.42 12.05 35.46
C LEU A 585 30.71 13.52 35.84
N MET A 586 29.69 14.36 36.00
CA MET A 586 29.89 15.74 36.48
C MET A 586 30.46 15.79 37.90
N LYS A 587 30.00 14.93 38.83
CA LYS A 587 30.56 14.82 40.18
C LYS A 587 32.02 14.34 40.14
N LEU A 588 32.31 13.33 39.34
CA LEU A 588 33.67 12.77 39.21
C LEU A 588 34.64 13.82 38.64
N THR A 589 34.27 14.52 37.57
CA THR A 589 35.06 15.64 37.02
C THR A 589 35.27 16.77 38.04
N GLN A 590 34.28 17.06 38.88
CA GLN A 590 34.45 18.02 39.97
C GLN A 590 35.43 17.51 41.04
N THR A 591 35.39 16.22 41.42
CA THR A 591 36.38 15.66 42.36
C THR A 591 37.79 15.61 41.76
N ILE A 592 37.93 15.36 40.46
CA ILE A 592 39.22 15.39 39.77
C ILE A 592 39.80 16.80 39.79
N SER A 593 39.03 17.83 39.41
CA SER A 593 39.54 19.21 39.40
C SER A 593 39.89 19.76 40.79
N LEU A 594 39.22 19.31 41.85
CA LEU A 594 39.61 19.60 43.24
C LEU A 594 40.93 18.90 43.64
N LEU A 595 41.15 17.66 43.21
CA LEU A 595 42.41 16.93 43.44
C LEU A 595 43.57 17.54 42.64
N GLU A 596 43.33 17.95 41.39
CA GLU A 596 44.31 18.66 40.56
C GLU A 596 44.72 20.00 41.19
N GLN A 597 43.75 20.77 41.73
CA GLN A 597 44.04 22.00 42.47
C GLN A 597 44.90 21.73 43.72
N ALA A 598 44.56 20.71 44.52
CA ALA A 598 45.35 20.33 45.69
C ALA A 598 46.78 19.89 45.32
N LEU A 599 46.94 19.13 44.22
CA LEU A 599 48.26 18.74 43.71
C LEU A 599 49.08 19.96 43.22
N LEU A 600 48.45 20.93 42.57
CA LEU A 600 49.10 22.18 42.17
C LEU A 600 49.53 23.04 43.37
N GLU A 601 48.76 23.04 44.47
CA GLU A 601 49.17 23.68 45.72
C GLU A 601 50.33 22.96 46.41
N VAL A 602 50.29 21.63 46.49
CA VAL A 602 51.41 20.81 47.02
C VAL A 602 52.68 21.03 46.20
N ASN A 603 52.60 21.06 44.87
CA ASN A 603 53.75 21.30 44.00
C ASN A 603 54.36 22.70 44.22
N LYS A 604 53.54 23.76 44.38
CA LYS A 604 54.02 25.11 44.73
C LYS A 604 54.68 25.16 46.12
N ASN A 605 54.13 24.43 47.09
CA ASN A 605 54.70 24.34 48.43
C ASN A 605 56.05 23.59 48.42
N GLN A 606 56.19 22.55 47.59
CA GLN A 606 57.46 21.87 47.36
C GLN A 606 58.47 22.77 46.62
N GLU A 607 58.05 23.49 45.58
CA GLU A 607 58.91 24.39 44.82
C GLU A 607 59.44 25.54 45.70
N THR A 608 58.57 26.20 46.47
CA THR A 608 59.02 27.25 47.41
C THR A 608 59.90 26.71 48.53
N ALA A 609 59.73 25.44 48.95
CA ALA A 609 60.64 24.78 49.87
C ALA A 609 62.01 24.48 49.22
N THR A 610 62.08 24.04 47.96
CA THR A 610 63.36 23.84 47.26
C THR A 610 64.06 25.17 46.96
N GLN A 611 63.33 26.23 46.61
CA GLN A 611 63.88 27.59 46.47
C GLN A 611 64.52 28.07 47.78
N ARG A 612 63.84 27.91 48.93
CA ARG A 612 64.40 28.23 50.26
C ARG A 612 65.64 27.39 50.59
N ARG A 613 65.61 26.08 50.31
CA ARG A 613 66.76 25.18 50.49
C ARG A 613 67.96 25.61 49.65
N ASN A 614 67.74 25.98 48.39
CA ASN A 614 68.79 26.42 47.48
C ASN A 614 69.41 27.75 47.95
N PHE A 615 68.58 28.71 48.37
CA PHE A 615 69.03 29.98 48.94
C PHE A 615 69.90 29.78 50.18
N LEU A 616 69.47 28.95 51.15
CA LEU A 616 70.26 28.61 52.33
C LEU A 616 71.56 27.86 51.98
N GLY A 617 71.55 27.02 50.94
CA GLY A 617 72.75 26.36 50.43
C GLY A 617 73.77 27.35 49.84
N ILE A 618 73.31 28.37 49.13
CA ILE A 618 74.18 29.46 48.63
C ILE A 618 74.79 30.23 49.79
N GLN A 619 73.99 30.62 50.80
CA GLN A 619 74.51 31.33 51.98
C GLN A 619 75.53 30.51 52.79
N LEU A 620 75.39 29.18 52.83
CA LEU A 620 76.39 28.31 53.46
C LEU A 620 77.70 28.28 52.65
N LEU A 621 77.64 28.23 51.32
CA LEU A 621 78.83 28.32 50.46
C LEU A 621 79.52 29.69 50.58
N GLU A 622 78.76 30.79 50.61
CA GLU A 622 79.28 32.15 50.87
C GLU A 622 80.00 32.21 52.24
N HIS A 623 79.49 31.53 53.27
CA HIS A 623 80.15 31.43 54.57
C HIS A 623 81.38 30.51 54.57
N GLU A 624 81.38 29.41 53.81
CA GLU A 624 82.54 28.52 53.65
C GLU A 624 83.67 29.20 52.87
N GLU A 625 83.37 29.97 51.82
CA GLU A 625 84.33 30.84 51.12
C GLU A 625 84.94 31.89 52.06
N VAL A 626 84.13 32.53 52.90
CA VAL A 626 84.61 33.49 53.91
C VAL A 626 85.52 32.81 54.94
N LEU A 627 85.19 31.60 55.39
CA LEU A 627 86.06 30.82 56.30
C LEU A 627 87.37 30.40 55.63
N PHE A 628 87.34 29.95 54.38
CA PHE A 628 88.54 29.64 53.58
C PHE A 628 89.46 30.87 53.48
N ASN A 629 88.90 32.03 53.15
CA ASN A 629 89.60 33.32 53.13
C ASN A 629 90.21 33.73 54.49
N TYR A 630 89.69 33.23 55.62
CA TYR A 630 90.31 33.41 56.94
C TYR A 630 91.45 32.41 57.19
N TYR A 631 91.29 31.14 56.79
CA TYR A 631 92.37 30.15 56.89
C TYR A 631 93.59 30.53 56.06
N GLU A 632 93.43 31.02 54.83
CA GLU A 632 94.55 31.52 54.02
C GLU A 632 95.28 32.68 54.71
N LYS A 633 94.54 33.63 55.31
CA LYS A 633 95.13 34.75 56.05
C LYS A 633 95.90 34.31 57.29
N ILE A 634 95.41 33.30 58.01
CA ILE A 634 96.11 32.69 59.15
C ILE A 634 97.39 32.02 58.66
N ASN A 635 97.33 31.19 57.61
CA ASN A 635 98.51 30.51 57.05
C ASN A 635 99.59 31.50 56.58
N ILE A 636 99.19 32.62 55.94
CA ILE A 636 100.11 33.70 55.54
C ILE A 636 100.73 34.39 56.77
N GLN A 637 99.97 34.61 57.85
CA GLN A 637 100.48 35.18 59.10
C GLN A 637 101.42 34.22 59.82
N GLU A 638 101.12 32.92 59.89
CA GLU A 638 102.00 31.90 60.45
C GLU A 638 103.32 31.79 59.68
N ALA A 639 103.27 31.78 58.34
CA ALA A 639 104.46 31.80 57.51
C ALA A 639 105.32 33.07 57.73
N ALA A 640 104.68 34.23 57.93
CA ALA A 640 105.37 35.47 58.28
C ALA A 640 105.99 35.43 59.69
N ILE A 641 105.31 34.83 60.67
CA ILE A 641 105.82 34.63 62.03
C ILE A 641 107.02 33.67 62.03
N ILE A 642 106.94 32.55 61.31
CA ILE A 642 108.06 31.60 61.16
C ILE A 642 109.28 32.31 60.55
N LYS A 643 109.08 33.10 59.49
CA LYS A 643 110.15 33.89 58.86
C LYS A 643 110.72 34.95 59.81
N GLY A 644 109.88 35.59 60.64
CA GLY A 644 110.31 36.52 61.68
C GLY A 644 111.14 35.84 62.78
N ASN A 645 110.70 34.66 63.24
CA ASN A 645 111.42 33.87 64.23
C ASN A 645 112.79 33.40 63.70
N MET A 646 112.88 32.97 62.43
CA MET A 646 114.16 32.63 61.81
C MET A 646 115.12 33.84 61.74
N ALA A 647 114.60 35.05 61.52
CA ALA A 647 115.40 36.28 61.52
C ALA A 647 115.86 36.67 62.94
N LEU A 648 115.02 36.46 63.96
CA LEU A 648 115.42 36.60 65.37
C LEU A 648 116.50 35.57 65.75
N ASP A 649 116.33 34.30 65.35
CA ASP A 649 117.32 33.23 65.55
C ASP A 649 118.68 33.52 64.89
N THR A 650 118.74 34.31 63.82
CA THR A 650 120.02 34.79 63.25
C THR A 650 120.58 35.97 64.04
N LEU A 651 119.75 36.96 64.38
CA LEU A 651 120.19 38.13 65.17
C LEU A 651 120.66 37.74 66.58
N GLU A 652 120.06 36.73 67.21
CA GLU A 652 120.55 36.22 68.49
C GLU A 652 121.87 35.45 68.37
N LYS A 653 122.23 34.92 67.20
CA LYS A 653 123.55 34.30 66.97
C LYS A 653 124.59 35.40 66.78
N GLU A 654 124.30 36.39 65.93
CA GLU A 654 125.13 37.59 65.75
C GLU A 654 125.36 38.33 67.09
N MET A 655 124.34 38.45 67.94
CA MET A 655 124.50 39.00 69.31
C MET A 655 125.40 38.15 70.21
N ARG A 656 125.37 36.81 70.09
CA ARG A 656 126.26 35.91 70.85
C ARG A 656 127.70 36.03 70.37
N ASP A 657 127.92 36.11 69.07
CA ASP A 657 129.25 36.26 68.46
C ASP A 657 129.86 37.63 68.80
N LEU A 658 129.10 38.72 68.63
CA LEU A 658 129.51 40.07 69.05
C LEU A 658 129.80 40.16 70.55
N GLN A 659 129.10 39.40 71.40
CA GLN A 659 129.37 39.35 72.84
C GLN A 659 130.69 38.63 73.16
N LEU A 660 131.14 37.68 72.33
CA LEU A 660 132.48 37.08 72.44
C LEU A 660 133.56 38.09 72.03
N ASP A 661 133.38 38.78 70.90
CA ASP A 661 134.30 39.84 70.42
C ASP A 661 134.45 40.96 71.46
N ILE A 662 133.34 41.42 72.04
CA ILE A 662 133.32 42.42 73.12
C ILE A 662 134.15 41.97 74.33
N ASN A 663 134.23 40.67 74.62
CA ASN A 663 134.99 40.15 75.76
C ASN A 663 136.49 40.02 75.46
N GLU A 664 136.89 39.63 74.25
CA GLU A 664 138.30 39.66 73.85
C GLU A 664 138.80 41.10 73.69
N VAL A 665 138.00 42.02 73.12
CA VAL A 665 138.35 43.45 73.06
C VAL A 665 138.56 44.06 74.44
N LYS A 666 137.73 43.74 75.46
CA LYS A 666 137.97 44.17 76.84
C LYS A 666 139.35 43.72 77.36
N ARG A 667 139.73 42.46 77.08
CA ARG A 667 141.03 41.88 77.48
C ARG A 667 142.22 42.59 76.81
N GLN A 668 142.11 42.92 75.52
CA GLN A 668 143.09 43.73 74.79
C GLN A 668 143.21 45.16 75.36
N LEU A 669 142.06 45.74 75.73
CA LEU A 669 141.92 47.13 76.15
C LEU A 669 142.55 47.39 77.53
N ASP A 670 142.53 46.42 78.45
CA ASP A 670 143.20 46.54 79.75
C ASP A 670 144.74 46.47 79.64
N LEU A 671 145.29 45.73 78.67
CA LEU A 671 146.72 45.72 78.38
C LEU A 671 147.19 47.06 77.78
N LYS A 672 146.39 47.69 76.92
CA LYS A 672 146.79 48.95 76.24
C LYS A 672 146.63 50.21 77.08
N LYS A 673 145.92 50.17 78.23
CA LYS A 673 145.75 51.31 79.14
C LYS A 673 147.04 51.89 79.74
N GLN A 674 148.16 51.16 79.72
CA GLN A 674 149.44 51.65 80.28
C GLN A 674 150.30 52.49 79.31
N GLU A 675 150.03 52.48 77.98
CA GLU A 675 150.94 53.09 76.99
C GLU A 675 150.44 54.41 76.39
N VAL A 676 149.12 54.62 76.26
CA VAL A 676 148.56 55.62 75.32
C VAL A 676 148.35 57.01 75.94
N ALA A 677 149.36 57.52 76.65
CA ALA A 677 149.35 58.87 77.22
C ALA A 677 149.66 60.00 76.19
N LEU A 678 149.96 59.66 74.93
CA LEU A 678 150.73 60.55 74.02
C LEU A 678 150.14 60.88 72.64
N LYS A 679 148.98 60.35 72.23
CA LYS A 679 148.37 60.68 70.92
C LYS A 679 146.91 61.15 71.04
N ARG A 680 146.75 62.45 71.24
CA ARG A 680 145.46 63.15 71.48
C ARG A 680 145.35 64.43 70.64
N LYS A 681 145.81 64.40 69.38
CA LYS A 681 146.17 65.62 68.61
C LYS A 681 146.07 65.54 67.07
N LEU A 682 145.41 64.54 66.49
CA LEU A 682 145.35 64.40 65.02
C LEU A 682 143.97 63.99 64.49
N GLU A 683 143.69 64.52 63.29
CA GLU A 683 142.66 64.12 62.32
C GLU A 683 141.17 64.31 62.72
N GLU A 684 140.80 65.59 62.91
CA GLU A 684 139.42 66.09 62.91
C GLU A 684 138.82 66.21 61.48
N GLU A 685 139.43 65.59 60.46
CA GLU A 685 139.24 65.94 59.02
C GLU A 685 138.20 65.09 58.27
N ILE A 686 137.70 63.99 58.86
CA ILE A 686 136.91 62.96 58.13
C ILE A 686 135.41 63.32 57.96
N THR A 687 134.95 64.44 58.49
CA THR A 687 133.50 64.81 58.57
C THR A 687 132.92 65.51 57.32
N MET A 688 133.69 65.70 56.25
CA MET A 688 133.36 66.64 55.15
C MET A 688 132.85 66.03 53.83
N LEU A 689 132.98 64.72 53.58
CA LEU A 689 132.88 64.16 52.21
C LEU A 689 131.90 62.97 52.03
N GLN A 690 130.66 63.10 52.52
CA GLN A 690 129.62 62.07 52.25
C GLN A 690 128.17 62.59 52.23
N ILE A 691 127.96 63.81 51.74
CA ILE A 691 126.63 64.43 51.55
C ILE A 691 126.23 64.55 50.06
N GLU A 692 127.17 64.41 49.12
CA GLU A 692 126.98 64.67 47.69
C GLU A 692 126.35 63.51 46.89
N LEU A 693 125.20 62.96 47.32
CA LEU A 693 124.54 61.88 46.56
C LEU A 693 123.01 61.99 46.56
N SER A 694 122.51 62.98 45.81
CA SER A 694 121.10 63.35 45.66
C SER A 694 120.64 63.40 44.19
N GLU A 695 119.40 62.99 43.95
CA GLU A 695 118.47 63.44 42.86
C GLU A 695 118.72 63.05 41.37
N ALA A 696 117.71 62.37 40.75
CA ALA A 696 117.32 62.52 39.32
C ALA A 696 116.03 61.74 38.89
N LYS A 697 115.01 62.46 38.35
CA LYS A 697 114.09 62.08 37.21
C LYS A 697 113.01 60.97 37.38
N ASP A 698 111.89 60.86 36.63
CA ASP A 698 111.11 61.74 35.68
C ASP A 698 109.62 61.20 35.48
N LYS A 699 108.78 61.76 34.55
CA LYS A 699 107.31 61.42 34.32
C LYS A 699 106.86 61.31 32.83
N THR A 700 105.72 60.63 32.51
CA THR A 700 104.87 60.64 31.25
C THR A 700 103.57 59.76 31.43
N LEU A 701 102.50 59.63 30.59
CA LEU A 701 101.71 60.52 29.67
C LEU A 701 100.19 60.07 29.51
N GLU A 702 99.61 59.79 28.30
CA GLU A 702 98.13 59.87 27.97
C GLU A 702 97.56 58.83 26.94
N GLY A 703 96.20 58.73 26.71
CA GLY A 703 95.62 58.32 25.39
C GLY A 703 94.20 57.68 25.16
N LEU A 704 93.13 58.48 24.94
CA LEU A 704 91.96 58.39 23.96
C LEU A 704 90.99 57.17 23.73
N ASN A 705 89.65 57.43 23.57
CA ASN A 705 88.79 57.26 22.34
C ASN A 705 87.22 57.30 22.50
N GLN A 706 86.44 57.41 21.40
CA GLN A 706 84.93 57.52 21.30
C GLN A 706 84.35 56.98 19.94
N THR A 707 83.02 56.71 19.83
CA THR A 707 82.25 56.67 18.54
C THR A 707 80.72 56.89 18.68
N ALA A 708 79.97 57.07 17.57
CA ALA A 708 78.66 57.74 17.44
C ALA A 708 77.37 56.84 17.38
N ASP A 709 76.20 57.46 17.13
CA ASP A 709 74.82 56.94 17.34
C ASP A 709 73.79 57.40 16.25
N TYR A 710 72.66 56.69 16.08
CA TYR A 710 71.59 56.96 15.07
C TYR A 710 70.16 56.68 15.61
N LYS A 711 69.11 57.27 14.98
CA LYS A 711 67.70 57.21 15.44
C LYS A 711 66.78 56.35 14.57
N GLU A 712 65.87 55.60 15.21
CA GLU A 712 64.74 54.90 14.57
C GLU A 712 63.35 55.45 14.99
N LEU A 713 62.32 55.11 14.20
CA LEU A 713 60.90 55.43 14.43
C LEU A 713 60.15 54.23 15.00
N LYS A 714 59.20 54.47 15.92
CA LYS A 714 58.44 53.41 16.61
C LYS A 714 57.20 52.97 15.83
N GLY A 715 57.18 51.71 15.39
CA GLY A 715 55.99 50.91 15.12
C GLY A 715 55.94 49.70 16.07
N LYS A 716 54.78 49.04 16.17
CA LYS A 716 54.63 47.74 16.84
C LYS A 716 53.71 46.84 16.01
N ASP A 717 54.28 45.82 15.40
CA ASP A 717 53.51 44.69 14.85
C ASP A 717 53.12 43.72 15.98
N PRO A 718 52.00 42.98 15.85
CA PRO A 718 51.60 41.97 16.82
C PRO A 718 52.59 40.79 16.86
N SER A 719 52.74 40.17 18.02
CA SER A 719 53.71 39.07 18.19
C SER A 719 53.28 37.82 17.40
N ALA A 720 54.24 37.09 16.85
CA ALA A 720 53.99 35.80 16.19
C ALA A 720 53.22 34.82 17.09
N VAL A 721 53.42 34.89 18.42
CA VAL A 721 52.71 34.07 19.42
C VAL A 721 51.20 34.40 19.49
N GLU A 722 50.81 35.65 19.22
CA GLU A 722 49.42 36.08 19.21
C GLU A 722 48.71 35.67 17.90
N LEU A 723 49.44 35.65 16.79
CA LEU A 723 48.96 35.13 15.51
C LEU A 723 48.78 33.60 15.55
N VAL A 724 49.77 32.85 16.06
CA VAL A 724 49.69 31.38 16.18
C VAL A 724 48.49 30.97 17.03
N LYS A 725 48.31 31.54 18.23
CA LYS A 725 47.14 31.25 19.08
C LYS A 725 45.80 31.54 18.42
N LYS A 726 45.76 32.46 17.47
CA LYS A 726 44.55 32.82 16.73
C LYS A 726 44.32 31.93 15.51
N ILE A 727 45.39 31.38 14.93
CA ILE A 727 45.33 30.31 13.92
C ILE A 727 44.80 29.02 14.58
N GLU A 728 45.38 28.59 15.70
CA GLU A 728 44.93 27.41 16.47
C GLU A 728 43.42 27.48 16.82
N GLN A 729 42.93 28.65 17.26
CA GLN A 729 41.50 28.87 17.53
C GLN A 729 40.61 28.79 16.28
N LEU A 730 41.12 29.24 15.13
CA LEU A 730 40.40 29.16 13.86
C LEU A 730 40.42 27.73 13.30
N GLU A 731 41.49 26.97 13.49
CA GLU A 731 41.59 25.55 13.09
C GLU A 731 40.64 24.66 13.90
N VAL A 732 40.59 24.84 15.23
CA VAL A 732 39.63 24.11 16.08
C VAL A 732 38.18 24.43 15.69
N THR A 733 37.86 25.72 15.48
CA THR A 733 36.49 26.10 15.08
C THR A 733 36.15 25.74 13.63
N LEU A 734 37.14 25.58 12.74
CA LEU A 734 36.96 24.99 11.41
C LEU A 734 36.59 23.50 11.53
N ALA A 735 37.39 22.73 12.27
CA ALA A 735 37.20 21.29 12.43
C ALA A 735 35.85 20.94 13.09
N GLU A 736 35.39 21.73 14.07
CA GLU A 736 34.04 21.61 14.63
C GLU A 736 32.94 21.80 13.56
N ARG A 737 33.11 22.78 12.67
CA ARG A 737 32.12 23.10 11.63
C ARG A 737 32.12 22.08 10.50
N GLU A 738 33.28 21.56 10.11
CA GLU A 738 33.39 20.45 9.14
C GLU A 738 32.71 19.19 9.66
N ARG A 739 32.94 18.84 10.94
CA ARG A 739 32.29 17.71 11.62
C ARG A 739 30.77 17.86 11.66
N GLN A 740 30.28 19.06 12.01
CA GLN A 740 28.85 19.37 11.96
C GLN A 740 28.28 19.30 10.53
N LEU A 741 29.04 19.70 9.51
CA LEU A 741 28.61 19.66 8.10
C LEU A 741 28.46 18.20 7.63
N LEU A 742 29.43 17.34 7.94
CA LEU A 742 29.36 15.88 7.71
C LEU A 742 28.14 15.24 8.38
N GLU A 743 27.82 15.59 9.63
CA GLU A 743 26.60 15.14 10.30
C GLU A 743 25.33 15.58 9.58
N LYS A 744 25.26 16.83 9.08
CA LYS A 744 24.10 17.31 8.30
C LYS A 744 23.99 16.63 6.94
N GLU A 745 25.10 16.38 6.24
CA GLU A 745 25.07 15.67 4.95
C GLU A 745 24.65 14.20 5.13
N LEU A 746 25.13 13.50 6.16
CA LEU A 746 24.67 12.15 6.52
C LEU A 746 23.17 12.12 6.88
N LEU A 747 22.67 13.12 7.63
CA LEU A 747 21.24 13.24 7.94
C LEU A 747 20.40 13.50 6.68
N VAL A 748 20.86 14.33 5.75
CA VAL A 748 20.18 14.58 4.46
C VAL A 748 20.16 13.31 3.60
N ASP A 749 21.26 12.55 3.56
CA ASP A 749 21.31 11.30 2.80
C ASP A 749 20.40 10.23 3.43
N GLN A 750 20.33 10.15 4.76
CA GLN A 750 19.41 9.27 5.48
C GLN A 750 17.93 9.68 5.26
N VAL A 751 17.60 10.97 5.36
CA VAL A 751 16.25 11.51 5.11
C VAL A 751 15.83 11.27 3.66
N THR A 752 16.70 11.49 2.67
CA THR A 752 16.36 11.27 1.25
C THR A 752 16.26 9.79 0.86
N ARG A 753 17.04 8.90 1.49
CA ARG A 753 16.87 7.44 1.38
C ARG A 753 15.53 6.96 1.94
N LEU A 754 15.02 7.60 3.00
CA LEU A 754 13.71 7.30 3.58
C LEU A 754 12.53 7.95 2.83
N SER A 755 12.70 9.19 2.35
CA SER A 755 11.61 9.95 1.71
C SER A 755 11.31 9.50 0.27
N LYS A 756 12.32 9.17 -0.55
CA LYS A 756 12.12 8.71 -1.94
C LYS A 756 11.19 7.49 -2.08
N PRO A 757 11.35 6.39 -1.31
CA PRO A 757 10.42 5.25 -1.37
C PRO A 757 9.06 5.54 -0.73
N LEU A 758 8.97 6.52 0.18
CA LEU A 758 7.69 6.99 0.71
C LEU A 758 6.93 7.82 -0.34
N SER A 759 7.59 8.74 -1.05
CA SER A 759 6.99 9.52 -2.15
C SER A 759 6.43 8.60 -3.23
N LYS A 760 7.24 7.66 -3.73
CA LYS A 760 6.78 6.64 -4.70
C LYS A 760 5.63 5.76 -4.18
N ARG A 761 5.51 5.55 -2.86
CA ARG A 761 4.35 4.90 -2.26
C ARG A 761 3.13 5.82 -2.20
N VAL A 762 3.30 7.11 -1.95
CA VAL A 762 2.21 8.12 -1.93
C VAL A 762 1.67 8.33 -3.34
N GLU A 763 2.54 8.47 -4.35
CA GLU A 763 2.20 8.58 -5.78
C GLU A 763 1.37 7.37 -6.24
N ASN A 764 1.86 6.14 -6.01
CA ASN A 764 1.11 4.92 -6.33
C ASN A 764 -0.21 4.83 -5.54
N CYS A 765 -0.23 5.21 -4.25
CA CYS A 765 -1.46 5.30 -3.46
C CYS A 765 -2.43 6.38 -3.97
N GLN A 766 -1.97 7.46 -4.61
CA GLN A 766 -2.82 8.46 -5.26
C GLN A 766 -3.45 7.89 -6.54
N GLN A 767 -2.66 7.19 -7.37
CA GLN A 767 -3.16 6.42 -8.52
C GLN A 767 -4.26 5.43 -8.09
N ASP A 768 -4.01 4.65 -7.04
CA ASP A 768 -4.97 3.69 -6.48
C ASP A 768 -6.21 4.39 -5.91
N ARG A 769 -6.05 5.47 -5.11
CA ARG A 769 -7.17 6.24 -4.56
C ARG A 769 -8.02 6.89 -5.66
N LEU A 770 -7.43 7.38 -6.74
CA LEU A 770 -8.16 7.89 -7.91
C LEU A 770 -8.94 6.77 -8.61
N SER A 771 -8.32 5.59 -8.80
CA SER A 771 -9.02 4.44 -9.40
C SER A 771 -10.18 3.96 -8.51
N LEU A 772 -9.99 4.00 -7.19
CA LEU A 772 -11.01 3.61 -6.20
C LEU A 772 -12.13 4.65 -6.12
N ALA A 773 -11.80 5.94 -6.17
CA ALA A 773 -12.76 7.04 -6.16
C ALA A 773 -13.65 7.04 -7.41
N LYS A 774 -13.07 6.78 -8.60
CA LYS A 774 -13.84 6.57 -9.83
C LYS A 774 -14.81 5.40 -9.67
N LYS A 775 -14.32 4.21 -9.32
CA LYS A 775 -15.16 3.02 -9.05
C LYS A 775 -16.23 3.24 -7.98
N LEU A 776 -15.96 4.07 -6.97
CA LEU A 776 -16.92 4.41 -5.91
C LEU A 776 -18.00 5.38 -6.41
N ASN A 777 -17.66 6.34 -7.28
CA ASN A 777 -18.64 7.16 -7.99
C ASN A 777 -19.47 6.33 -8.97
N ASP A 778 -18.85 5.42 -9.74
CA ASP A 778 -19.56 4.52 -10.66
C ASP A 778 -20.59 3.67 -9.89
N LEU A 779 -20.16 3.07 -8.77
CA LEU A 779 -21.05 2.33 -7.86
C LEU A 779 -22.14 3.22 -7.23
N ARG A 780 -21.86 4.49 -6.95
CA ARG A 780 -22.84 5.45 -6.41
C ARG A 780 -23.89 5.84 -7.46
N ILE A 781 -23.48 6.05 -8.71
CA ILE A 781 -24.36 6.30 -9.85
C ILE A 781 -25.24 5.06 -10.10
N HIS A 782 -24.64 3.86 -10.13
CA HIS A 782 -25.41 2.61 -10.20
C HIS A 782 -26.40 2.47 -9.05
N LEU A 783 -25.99 2.77 -7.80
CA LEU A 783 -26.86 2.66 -6.63
C LEU A 783 -28.04 3.65 -6.68
N ILE A 784 -27.80 4.90 -7.10
CA ILE A 784 -28.86 5.90 -7.35
C ILE A 784 -29.81 5.39 -8.43
N ASN A 785 -29.29 4.91 -9.57
CA ASN A 785 -30.11 4.40 -10.66
C ASN A 785 -30.94 3.17 -10.26
N THR A 786 -30.37 2.24 -9.48
CA THR A 786 -31.13 1.12 -8.92
C THR A 786 -32.17 1.58 -7.90
N ASN A 787 -31.87 2.57 -7.07
CA ASN A 787 -32.81 3.10 -6.08
C ASN A 787 -33.99 3.81 -6.75
N ASN A 788 -33.75 4.59 -7.80
CA ASN A 788 -34.80 5.24 -8.60
C ASN A 788 -35.69 4.18 -9.29
N ARG A 789 -35.09 3.12 -9.84
CA ARG A 789 -35.83 2.00 -10.46
C ARG A 789 -36.62 1.18 -9.43
N LEU A 790 -36.09 1.01 -8.22
CA LEU A 790 -36.76 0.35 -7.11
C LEU A 790 -37.91 1.20 -6.56
N MET A 791 -37.74 2.53 -6.47
CA MET A 791 -38.81 3.48 -6.17
C MET A 791 -39.95 3.38 -7.18
N ALA A 792 -39.65 3.40 -8.49
CA ALA A 792 -40.66 3.23 -9.54
C ALA A 792 -41.44 1.91 -9.39
N VAL A 793 -40.73 0.77 -9.27
CA VAL A 793 -41.36 -0.54 -9.06
C VAL A 793 -42.14 -0.60 -7.74
N SER A 794 -41.72 0.10 -6.68
CA SER A 794 -42.46 0.17 -5.41
C SER A 794 -43.74 1.00 -5.53
N ALA A 795 -43.76 2.04 -6.36
CA ALA A 795 -44.95 2.83 -6.65
C ALA A 795 -45.93 2.02 -7.52
N GLU A 796 -45.44 1.33 -8.56
CA GLU A 796 -46.22 0.40 -9.37
C GLU A 796 -46.84 -0.72 -8.50
N LEU A 797 -46.03 -1.35 -7.64
CA LEU A 797 -46.50 -2.38 -6.69
C LEU A 797 -47.58 -1.81 -5.76
N SER A 798 -47.38 -0.61 -5.22
CA SER A 798 -48.35 0.05 -4.32
C SER A 798 -49.67 0.34 -5.06
N MET A 799 -49.62 0.81 -6.30
CA MET A 799 -50.82 1.02 -7.13
C MET A 799 -51.53 -0.30 -7.45
N LYS A 800 -50.79 -1.38 -7.75
CA LYS A 800 -51.38 -2.70 -8.01
C LYS A 800 -51.97 -3.34 -6.74
N GLN A 801 -51.33 -3.14 -5.58
CA GLN A 801 -51.88 -3.57 -4.28
C GLN A 801 -53.14 -2.79 -3.93
N ALA A 802 -53.17 -1.47 -4.14
CA ALA A 802 -54.37 -0.66 -3.92
C ALA A 802 -55.54 -1.08 -4.83
N ALA A 803 -55.27 -1.33 -6.12
CA ALA A 803 -56.26 -1.84 -7.05
C ALA A 803 -56.81 -3.23 -6.63
N ALA A 804 -55.92 -4.18 -6.32
CA ALA A 804 -56.32 -5.52 -5.87
C ALA A 804 -57.10 -5.51 -4.55
N LEU A 805 -56.80 -4.57 -3.63
CA LEU A 805 -57.57 -4.36 -2.41
C LEU A 805 -58.96 -3.76 -2.68
N SER A 806 -59.08 -2.85 -3.64
CA SER A 806 -60.37 -2.31 -4.10
C SER A 806 -61.24 -3.41 -4.74
N GLU A 807 -60.68 -4.17 -5.68
CA GLU A 807 -61.36 -5.32 -6.30
C GLU A 807 -61.78 -6.37 -5.26
N GLN A 808 -60.94 -6.65 -4.25
CA GLN A 808 -61.29 -7.57 -3.17
C GLN A 808 -62.36 -6.99 -2.21
N GLN A 809 -62.45 -5.67 -2.04
CA GLN A 809 -63.54 -5.03 -1.30
C GLN A 809 -64.85 -5.12 -2.09
N GLU A 810 -64.84 -4.79 -3.39
CA GLU A 810 -66.00 -4.94 -4.27
C GLU A 810 -66.51 -6.39 -4.31
N ILE A 811 -65.62 -7.39 -4.43
CA ILE A 811 -66.00 -8.80 -4.37
C ILE A 811 -66.68 -9.13 -3.04
N LYS A 812 -66.10 -8.73 -1.89
CA LYS A 812 -66.71 -8.95 -0.57
C LYS A 812 -68.04 -8.24 -0.40
N GLU A 813 -68.20 -7.04 -0.94
CA GLU A 813 -69.49 -6.34 -0.93
C GLU A 813 -70.53 -7.03 -1.81
N LYS A 814 -70.14 -7.59 -2.96
CA LYS A 814 -71.03 -8.36 -3.84
C LYS A 814 -71.39 -9.72 -3.23
N GLU A 815 -70.45 -10.41 -2.60
CA GLU A 815 -70.71 -11.60 -1.79
C GLU A 815 -71.71 -11.29 -0.67
N LEU A 816 -71.48 -10.23 0.11
CA LEU A 816 -72.36 -9.84 1.22
C LEU A 816 -73.73 -9.32 0.74
N GLN A 817 -73.81 -8.72 -0.46
CA GLN A 817 -75.08 -8.42 -1.14
C GLN A 817 -75.81 -9.71 -1.55
N MET A 818 -75.11 -10.71 -2.12
CA MET A 818 -75.68 -12.00 -2.48
C MET A 818 -76.17 -12.79 -1.26
N ASP A 819 -75.39 -12.82 -0.17
CA ASP A 819 -75.76 -13.41 1.12
C ASP A 819 -77.05 -12.79 1.68
N ARG A 820 -77.16 -11.45 1.65
CA ARG A 820 -78.39 -10.75 2.05
C ARG A 820 -79.58 -11.11 1.15
N CYS A 821 -79.36 -11.23 -0.15
CA CYS A 821 -80.40 -11.64 -1.11
C CYS A 821 -80.87 -13.07 -0.86
N GLN A 822 -79.95 -14.01 -0.62
CA GLN A 822 -80.26 -15.41 -0.31
C GLN A 822 -81.02 -15.53 1.00
N ARG A 823 -80.54 -14.91 2.10
CA ARG A 823 -81.23 -14.97 3.40
C ARG A 823 -82.62 -14.33 3.38
N ARG A 824 -82.85 -13.28 2.57
CA ARG A 824 -84.20 -12.73 2.36
C ARG A 824 -85.08 -13.69 1.56
N LEU A 825 -84.54 -14.34 0.53
CA LEU A 825 -85.25 -15.36 -0.27
C LEU A 825 -85.66 -16.57 0.58
N GLU A 826 -84.76 -17.06 1.45
CA GLU A 826 -85.02 -18.13 2.43
C GLU A 826 -86.12 -17.75 3.44
N GLN A 827 -86.22 -16.47 3.79
CA GLN A 827 -87.29 -15.92 4.62
C GLN A 827 -88.59 -15.63 3.84
N GLY A 828 -88.67 -15.99 2.56
CA GLY A 828 -89.84 -15.75 1.70
C GLY A 828 -90.03 -14.28 1.29
N LEU A 829 -89.03 -13.43 1.53
CA LEU A 829 -89.03 -12.01 1.15
C LEU A 829 -88.33 -11.80 -0.20
N PRO A 830 -88.65 -10.72 -0.95
CA PRO A 830 -87.93 -10.42 -2.19
C PRO A 830 -86.44 -10.17 -1.92
N PRO A 831 -85.52 -10.70 -2.76
CA PRO A 831 -84.08 -10.65 -2.48
C PRO A 831 -83.56 -9.20 -2.40
N CYS A 832 -83.84 -8.37 -3.41
CA CYS A 832 -83.46 -6.96 -3.42
C CYS A 832 -84.63 -6.04 -3.00
N PRO A 833 -84.36 -4.91 -2.32
CA PRO A 833 -85.40 -3.91 -2.02
C PRO A 833 -85.98 -3.28 -3.30
N ASP A 834 -85.19 -3.21 -4.38
CA ASP A 834 -85.62 -2.65 -5.67
C ASP A 834 -86.66 -3.57 -6.35
N ILE A 835 -86.47 -4.89 -6.24
CA ILE A 835 -87.45 -5.89 -6.70
C ILE A 835 -88.72 -5.83 -5.83
N GLU A 836 -88.58 -5.55 -4.53
CA GLU A 836 -89.72 -5.30 -3.64
C GLU A 836 -90.48 -4.02 -4.02
N GLU A 837 -89.77 -2.94 -4.38
CA GLU A 837 -90.31 -1.71 -4.95
C GLU A 837 -91.06 -1.96 -6.26
N GLU A 838 -90.48 -2.71 -7.21
CA GLU A 838 -91.11 -3.09 -8.47
C GLU A 838 -92.36 -3.93 -8.24
N TRP A 839 -92.33 -4.89 -7.31
CA TRP A 839 -93.50 -5.67 -6.91
C TRP A 839 -94.60 -4.76 -6.31
N ARG A 840 -94.23 -3.80 -5.44
CA ARG A 840 -95.14 -2.78 -4.92
C ARG A 840 -95.68 -1.86 -6.03
N ARG A 841 -94.88 -1.51 -7.06
CA ARG A 841 -95.33 -0.75 -8.25
C ARG A 841 -96.36 -1.57 -9.05
N MET A 842 -96.05 -2.84 -9.35
CA MET A 842 -96.95 -3.80 -10.03
C MET A 842 -98.28 -4.01 -9.29
N LEU A 843 -98.26 -4.13 -7.96
CA LEU A 843 -99.46 -4.24 -7.12
C LEU A 843 -100.32 -2.97 -7.14
N ARG A 844 -99.70 -1.78 -7.11
CA ARG A 844 -100.39 -0.49 -7.26
C ARG A 844 -101.04 -0.36 -8.64
N ASP A 845 -100.35 -0.74 -9.70
CA ASP A 845 -100.91 -0.70 -11.06
C ASP A 845 -101.97 -1.78 -11.31
N LYS A 846 -101.89 -2.96 -10.68
CA LYS A 846 -102.98 -3.95 -10.68
C LYS A 846 -104.24 -3.39 -10.01
N LYS A 847 -104.10 -2.75 -8.84
CA LYS A 847 -105.21 -2.06 -8.15
C LYS A 847 -105.73 -0.83 -8.91
N ARG A 848 -104.90 -0.19 -9.75
CA ARG A 848 -105.34 0.87 -10.68
C ARG A 848 -106.22 0.27 -11.78
N ARG A 849 -105.67 -0.66 -12.58
CA ARG A 849 -106.37 -1.35 -13.68
C ARG A 849 -107.69 -2.02 -13.26
N GLN A 850 -107.80 -2.45 -12.01
CA GLN A 850 -109.04 -2.98 -11.44
C GLN A 850 -110.09 -1.88 -11.23
N ARG A 851 -109.76 -0.76 -10.59
CA ARG A 851 -110.68 0.39 -10.46
C ARG A 851 -111.04 1.00 -11.81
N ASP A 852 -110.06 1.10 -12.73
CA ASP A 852 -110.28 1.52 -14.11
C ASP A 852 -111.20 0.57 -14.91
N ARG A 853 -111.51 -0.62 -14.37
CA ARG A 853 -112.47 -1.59 -14.91
C ARG A 853 -113.83 -1.44 -14.22
N GLU A 854 -113.85 -1.39 -12.89
CA GLU A 854 -115.04 -1.16 -12.06
C GLU A 854 -115.71 0.21 -12.34
N GLU A 855 -114.95 1.20 -12.80
CA GLU A 855 -115.49 2.49 -13.30
C GLU A 855 -116.02 2.40 -14.73
N ARG A 856 -115.38 1.62 -15.62
CA ARG A 856 -115.90 1.38 -16.98
C ARG A 856 -117.16 0.51 -16.98
N GLU A 857 -117.26 -0.45 -16.07
CA GLU A 857 -118.45 -1.29 -15.92
C GLU A 857 -119.63 -0.43 -15.41
N ARG A 858 -119.43 0.45 -14.41
CA ARG A 858 -120.45 1.43 -14.00
C ARG A 858 -120.79 2.49 -15.06
N LEU A 859 -119.85 2.87 -15.93
CA LEU A 859 -120.14 3.75 -17.07
C LEU A 859 -120.94 3.02 -18.16
N ALA A 860 -120.63 1.76 -18.45
CA ALA A 860 -121.40 0.94 -19.38
C ALA A 860 -122.84 0.69 -18.89
N GLU A 861 -123.02 0.43 -17.59
CA GLU A 861 -124.34 0.39 -16.95
C GLU A 861 -125.08 1.73 -17.17
N GLN A 862 -124.43 2.87 -16.94
CA GLN A 862 -125.04 4.19 -17.19
C GLN A 862 -125.35 4.44 -18.69
N GLU A 863 -124.55 3.92 -19.61
CA GLU A 863 -124.80 4.01 -21.05
C GLU A 863 -126.01 3.17 -21.50
N GLU A 864 -126.25 2.00 -20.89
CA GLU A 864 -127.47 1.20 -21.13
C GLU A 864 -128.73 1.92 -20.61
N TRP A 865 -128.68 2.58 -19.45
CA TRP A 865 -129.79 3.38 -18.92
C TRP A 865 -130.04 4.70 -19.69
N ASN A 866 -129.11 5.14 -20.55
CA ASN A 866 -129.21 6.37 -21.35
C ASN A 866 -129.69 6.15 -22.80
N GLN A 867 -130.05 4.92 -23.19
CA GLN A 867 -130.72 4.63 -24.46
C GLN A 867 -132.23 4.83 -24.35
N LEU A 868 -132.81 5.69 -25.20
CA LEU A 868 -134.26 5.75 -25.37
C LEU A 868 -134.76 4.58 -26.24
N PRO A 869 -136.03 4.13 -26.12
CA PRO A 869 -136.60 3.03 -26.92
C PRO A 869 -136.52 3.22 -28.44
N ASN A 870 -136.25 4.43 -28.92
CA ASN A 870 -136.10 4.77 -30.34
C ASN A 870 -134.66 4.60 -30.86
N GLY A 871 -133.69 4.24 -30.01
CA GLY A 871 -132.30 3.98 -30.40
C GLY A 871 -131.37 5.21 -30.44
N GLU A 872 -131.87 6.40 -30.10
CA GLU A 872 -131.05 7.60 -29.96
C GLU A 872 -130.50 7.75 -28.53
N TYR A 873 -129.24 8.17 -28.42
CA TYR A 873 -128.56 8.42 -27.14
C TYR A 873 -128.76 9.87 -26.70
N THR A 874 -129.24 10.09 -25.47
CA THR A 874 -129.44 11.43 -24.91
C THR A 874 -128.50 11.73 -23.75
N THR A 875 -127.84 12.89 -23.77
CA THR A 875 -126.96 13.38 -22.70
C THR A 875 -127.68 14.19 -21.60
N ALA A 876 -129.02 14.20 -21.61
CA ALA A 876 -129.82 14.90 -20.61
C ALA A 876 -130.10 13.99 -19.41
N GLU A 877 -129.73 14.44 -18.20
CA GLU A 877 -130.05 13.70 -16.97
C GLU A 877 -131.58 13.59 -16.78
N ILE A 878 -132.09 12.36 -16.67
CA ILE A 878 -133.51 12.10 -16.39
C ILE A 878 -133.86 12.68 -15.02
N ARG A 879 -134.81 13.63 -14.98
CA ARG A 879 -135.36 14.16 -13.72
C ARG A 879 -136.35 13.13 -13.12
N PRO A 880 -136.16 12.69 -11.87
CA PRO A 880 -137.14 11.84 -11.19
C PRO A 880 -138.38 12.67 -10.84
N ASN A 881 -139.39 12.65 -11.71
CA ASN A 881 -140.67 13.36 -11.47
C ASN A 881 -141.68 12.50 -10.68
N ALA A 882 -141.42 11.21 -10.50
CA ALA A 882 -142.21 10.28 -9.69
C ALA A 882 -141.34 9.15 -9.12
N TYR A 883 -141.81 8.52 -8.04
CA TYR A 883 -141.22 7.30 -7.47
C TYR A 883 -142.18 6.12 -7.59
N ILE A 884 -141.64 4.90 -7.70
CA ILE A 884 -142.39 3.64 -7.74
C ILE A 884 -142.00 2.81 -6.51
N PRO A 885 -142.87 2.69 -5.49
CA PRO A 885 -142.62 1.86 -4.32
C PRO A 885 -142.56 0.36 -4.70
N GLN A 886 -141.59 -0.37 -4.15
CA GLN A 886 -141.32 -1.78 -4.49
C GLN A 886 -142.25 -2.79 -3.78
N THR A 887 -143.34 -2.35 -3.16
CA THR A 887 -144.20 -3.17 -2.29
C THR A 887 -145.62 -3.42 -2.81
N ASP A 888 -146.05 -2.73 -3.88
CA ASP A 888 -147.38 -2.88 -4.48
C ASP A 888 -147.32 -3.71 -5.77
N GLN A 889 -148.29 -4.60 -6.01
CA GLN A 889 -148.25 -5.60 -7.10
C GLN A 889 -148.48 -5.04 -8.53
N LEU A 890 -148.68 -3.74 -8.71
CA LEU A 890 -148.85 -3.07 -10.00
C LEU A 890 -148.13 -1.71 -10.02
N PRO A 891 -147.27 -1.42 -11.02
CA PRO A 891 -146.43 -0.23 -11.01
C PRO A 891 -147.18 1.02 -11.55
N LEU A 892 -147.80 1.79 -10.65
CA LEU A 892 -148.34 3.11 -10.96
C LEU A 892 -147.48 4.22 -10.30
N PRO A 893 -146.89 5.14 -11.08
CA PRO A 893 -145.99 6.17 -10.55
C PRO A 893 -146.73 7.23 -9.73
N LYS A 894 -146.22 7.56 -8.55
CA LYS A 894 -146.76 8.63 -7.68
C LYS A 894 -145.83 9.86 -7.70
N PRO A 895 -146.34 11.09 -7.89
CA PRO A 895 -145.52 12.29 -7.87
C PRO A 895 -144.94 12.56 -6.48
N TYR A 896 -143.78 13.21 -6.42
CA TYR A 896 -143.20 13.66 -5.16
C TYR A 896 -144.06 14.75 -4.50
N GLY A 897 -144.25 14.64 -3.18
CA GLY A 897 -144.94 15.67 -2.39
C GLY A 897 -144.12 16.95 -2.22
N ALA A 898 -144.58 17.85 -1.34
CA ALA A 898 -144.03 19.21 -1.14
C ALA A 898 -142.56 19.30 -0.67
N GLN A 899 -141.87 18.17 -0.47
CA GLN A 899 -140.43 18.07 -0.23
C GLN A 899 -139.76 17.25 -1.35
N ALA A 900 -139.80 17.77 -2.58
CA ALA A 900 -139.11 17.15 -3.72
C ALA A 900 -137.58 17.26 -3.55
N PRO A 901 -136.80 16.20 -3.87
CA PRO A 901 -135.35 16.19 -3.69
C PRO A 901 -134.64 17.13 -4.68
N PHE A 902 -134.27 18.32 -4.22
CA PHE A 902 -133.50 19.30 -4.99
C PHE A 902 -132.03 18.86 -5.14
N LYS A 903 -131.59 18.64 -6.38
CA LYS A 903 -130.18 18.40 -6.72
C LYS A 903 -129.46 19.76 -6.83
N PRO A 904 -128.53 20.11 -5.92
CA PRO A 904 -127.80 21.37 -6.00
C PRO A 904 -126.92 21.42 -7.26
N SER A 905 -126.81 22.60 -7.86
CA SER A 905 -125.95 22.86 -9.02
C SER A 905 -124.48 22.63 -8.67
N GLN A 906 -123.73 22.03 -9.60
CA GLN A 906 -122.30 21.78 -9.41
C GLN A 906 -121.53 23.11 -9.29
N PRO A 907 -120.55 23.22 -8.36
CA PRO A 907 -119.73 24.42 -8.24
C PRO A 907 -118.87 24.62 -9.49
N GLY A 908 -118.91 25.82 -10.06
CA GLY A 908 -118.13 26.17 -11.25
C GLY A 908 -116.62 26.01 -11.05
N ALA A 909 -115.91 25.73 -12.15
CA ALA A 909 -114.51 25.26 -12.17
C ALA A 909 -113.45 26.15 -11.47
N ASN A 910 -113.81 27.38 -11.08
CA ASN A 910 -112.94 28.32 -10.38
C ASN A 910 -112.84 28.08 -8.86
N MET A 911 -113.71 27.27 -8.24
CA MET A 911 -113.66 26.98 -6.79
C MET A 911 -112.62 25.91 -6.38
N ARG A 912 -111.35 26.11 -6.78
CA ARG A 912 -110.25 25.14 -6.53
C ARG A 912 -109.52 25.29 -5.18
N HIS A 913 -109.92 26.23 -4.33
CA HIS A 913 -109.15 26.64 -3.14
C HIS A 913 -109.89 26.52 -1.80
N ILE A 914 -110.34 25.31 -1.45
CA ILE A 914 -110.71 24.95 -0.07
C ILE A 914 -109.97 23.66 0.31
N ARG A 915 -108.93 23.77 1.16
CA ARG A 915 -108.28 22.61 1.78
C ARG A 915 -109.16 22.10 2.93
N LYS A 916 -109.47 20.80 2.95
CA LYS A 916 -110.07 20.16 4.13
C LYS A 916 -109.04 20.12 5.27
N PRO A 917 -109.44 20.37 6.53
CA PRO A 917 -108.52 20.27 7.66
C PRO A 917 -108.09 18.81 7.88
N THR A 918 -106.79 18.59 8.07
CA THR A 918 -106.24 17.28 8.44
C THR A 918 -106.45 17.04 9.93
N LEU A 919 -107.23 16.02 10.28
CA LEU A 919 -107.30 15.52 11.65
C LEU A 919 -105.92 14.98 12.07
N LYS A 920 -105.45 15.34 13.27
CA LYS A 920 -104.27 14.71 13.86
C LYS A 920 -104.61 13.25 14.22
N PRO A 921 -103.70 12.29 14.01
CA PRO A 921 -103.85 10.97 14.60
C PRO A 921 -103.79 11.08 16.13
N LEU A 922 -104.53 10.21 16.83
CA LEU A 922 -104.40 10.00 18.26
C LEU A 922 -103.23 9.05 18.52
N GLU A 923 -102.48 9.31 19.58
CA GLU A 923 -101.38 8.44 20.04
C GLU A 923 -101.94 7.30 20.91
N ILE A 924 -101.72 6.05 20.48
CA ILE A 924 -101.74 4.81 21.28
C ILE A 924 -100.63 3.92 20.71
#